data_AF-A0A0P1I5S9-F1
#
_entry.id   AF-A0A0P1I5S9-F1
#
_cell.length_a   1.000
_cell.length_b   1.000
_cell.length_c   1.000
_cell.angle_alpha   90.00
_cell.angle_beta   90.00
_cell.angle_gamma   90.00
#
_symmetry.space_group_name_H-M   'P 1'
#
loop_
_entity.id
_entity.type
_entity.pdbx_description
1 polymer ?
#
loop_
_entity_poly.entity_id
_entity_poly.type
_entity_poly.pdbx_seq_one_letter_code
_entity_poly.pdbx_strand_id
1 'polypeptide(L)'
;MATQIDQAPSDTQDIDTTDLLDSNEFIAFANSLKGKELRYFLLEHADGTKLKEIPADLLFFACDKAREISDTATAQVYLDLFDPNTSQNPTYYEKLGFLKLDLGEHDAASAAFEQGIQIDEGSKPNWYGLCVAKMRDGAAKDALDAARHILDWPGIYGPEEFRTNLRGVVDGLHEHGMRGGLEEFYIHLFQTDTDPLVAIRAMECLQGSSNHDGALEFFEYTLPAHLQSIPQIREIAALASVEVGANAQALRLLEGISLTSLNDVRLLKVFLKSQTPDDLRSNGKGVLFDHPDMSPDLEAVALFLIDVFNDDLAEAHRKILKMKPRVLRAVQHETIELVYKLLGAGLLAEAETLIDSLQSTEVPAFYLQMALIDINFRRQHWDAVDDILANCSPNAPDQDRLLLLKTFEQACFKGRIEDAEQLLPQLVEGETIEAGALPSILRFAAEKRDWAQIRELTERTNLVGFDFDQTGDIVFRAFSHSDDLDALLAMVKGRADWRTNTHLKRLRVALLDHLAMDRSSLEAALQDPDVQADKVTSTRLQNKLSIAPMVVGDTGDEVIFLCTSNNYRAGTAVTVMSLIEKCPDLLSNCRLMIVTEDDDTLTPEVMNRITSATGVQIQTHVASDLIEPETDLDSSYGVFTSGHELASSAYYRIFAARHLVRNRLCKRALYVDSDVLINSDLESLFEIGLRGAPIGARREVTRPEVQRAEGLHGIKPGHYFNSGVLVIEATHADCGDHIDASIDAISNNTLLFHDQCALNIGFKDAVFHLPERYNRFVPPSVGTNIQEILNGSASQPGEAVILHYLDRPKPWDAFYNHPIGLQWLSTYGRLSSMIGPSLSRTLLGMNPKEKS
;
A
#
# COMPACT_ATOMS: atom_id res chain seq x y z
N MET A 1 16.35 9.84 -63.54
CA MET A 1 17.42 9.45 -64.49
C MET A 1 16.80 8.61 -65.59
N ALA A 2 16.25 9.23 -66.63
CA ALA A 2 15.46 8.53 -67.68
C ALA A 2 15.97 8.85 -69.10
N THR A 3 17.27 9.10 -69.24
CA THR A 3 17.87 9.67 -70.47
C THR A 3 19.32 9.22 -70.70
N GLN A 4 19.70 8.05 -70.18
CA GLN A 4 20.98 7.38 -70.43
C GLN A 4 20.79 5.85 -70.60
N ILE A 5 19.74 5.44 -71.30
CA ILE A 5 19.43 4.03 -71.63
C ILE A 5 19.44 3.88 -73.15
N ASP A 6 20.56 4.25 -73.78
CA ASP A 6 20.69 4.25 -75.25
C ASP A 6 22.16 4.00 -75.71
N GLN A 7 23.01 3.46 -74.82
CA GLN A 7 24.42 3.15 -75.06
C GLN A 7 24.88 1.87 -74.34
N ALA A 8 24.06 0.81 -74.41
CA ALA A 8 24.55 -0.56 -74.26
C ALA A 8 24.93 -1.09 -75.67
N PRO A 9 26.00 -1.91 -75.83
CA PRO A 9 26.40 -2.40 -77.14
C PRO A 9 25.34 -3.35 -77.73
N SER A 10 24.97 -3.14 -79.00
CA SER A 10 23.99 -3.94 -79.74
C SER A 10 24.53 -5.30 -80.23
N ASP A 11 25.43 -5.92 -79.47
CA ASP A 11 26.09 -7.20 -79.81
C ASP A 11 25.65 -8.32 -78.85
N THR A 12 24.41 -8.26 -78.35
CA THR A 12 23.68 -9.48 -77.99
C THR A 12 23.20 -10.12 -79.29
N GLN A 13 23.90 -11.16 -79.73
CA GLN A 13 23.30 -12.14 -80.63
C GLN A 13 22.00 -12.65 -80.00
N ASP A 14 20.99 -12.97 -80.80
CA ASP A 14 19.80 -13.71 -80.35
C ASP A 14 20.27 -15.06 -79.77
N ILE A 15 20.51 -15.10 -78.46
CA ILE A 15 20.72 -16.33 -77.71
C ILE A 15 19.34 -16.96 -77.62
N ASP A 16 19.14 -18.06 -78.33
CA ASP A 16 17.95 -18.91 -78.19
C ASP A 16 17.95 -19.48 -76.77
N THR A 17 17.27 -18.80 -75.85
CA THR A 17 17.28 -19.11 -74.42
C THR A 17 16.58 -20.41 -74.07
N THR A 18 15.97 -21.08 -75.06
CA THR A 18 15.36 -22.39 -74.90
C THR A 18 16.39 -23.52 -74.66
N ASP A 19 17.66 -23.33 -75.06
CA ASP A 19 18.74 -24.33 -74.90
C ASP A 19 19.64 -24.09 -73.67
N LEU A 20 19.40 -23.07 -72.84
CA LEU A 20 20.26 -22.71 -71.69
C LEU A 20 19.98 -23.49 -70.38
N LEU A 21 19.20 -24.57 -70.45
CA LEU A 21 18.77 -25.37 -69.29
C LEU A 21 19.68 -26.58 -68.98
N ASP A 22 21.00 -26.39 -69.05
CA ASP A 22 21.97 -27.27 -68.36
C ASP A 22 22.68 -26.48 -67.25
N SER A 23 22.51 -26.92 -66.01
CA SER A 23 22.58 -26.05 -64.82
C SER A 23 23.97 -25.45 -64.56
N ASN A 24 25.03 -26.15 -64.92
CA ASN A 24 26.40 -25.76 -64.55
C ASN A 24 26.97 -24.63 -65.41
N GLU A 25 26.70 -24.59 -66.72
CA GLU A 25 27.20 -23.51 -67.59
C GLU A 25 26.44 -22.20 -67.32
N PHE A 26 25.14 -22.29 -67.03
CA PHE A 26 24.31 -21.14 -66.71
C PHE A 26 24.68 -20.51 -65.35
N ILE A 27 24.99 -21.32 -64.33
CA ILE A 27 25.55 -20.82 -63.06
C ILE A 27 26.90 -20.12 -63.27
N ALA A 28 27.78 -20.66 -64.13
CA ALA A 28 29.07 -20.02 -64.43
C ALA A 28 28.90 -18.68 -65.17
N PHE A 29 27.92 -18.57 -66.07
CA PHE A 29 27.56 -17.31 -66.72
C PHE A 29 27.01 -16.28 -65.72
N ALA A 30 26.06 -16.67 -64.86
CA ALA A 30 25.50 -15.80 -63.82
C ALA A 30 26.59 -15.28 -62.85
N ASN A 31 27.58 -16.11 -62.52
CA ASN A 31 28.75 -15.73 -61.72
C ASN A 31 29.62 -14.63 -62.35
N SER A 32 29.53 -14.40 -63.66
CA SER A 32 30.31 -13.37 -64.37
C SER A 32 29.66 -11.98 -64.39
N LEU A 33 28.36 -11.89 -64.08
CA LEU A 33 27.56 -10.65 -64.18
C LEU A 33 27.67 -9.80 -62.91
N LYS A 34 27.72 -8.47 -63.06
CA LYS A 34 27.61 -7.50 -61.97
C LYS A 34 26.15 -7.19 -61.66
N GLY A 35 25.86 -6.70 -60.46
CA GLY A 35 24.49 -6.51 -59.96
C GLY A 35 23.49 -5.82 -60.91
N LYS A 36 23.91 -4.78 -61.64
CA LYS A 36 23.06 -4.12 -62.66
C LYS A 36 22.84 -4.96 -63.92
N GLU A 37 23.85 -5.72 -64.34
CA GLU A 37 23.80 -6.59 -65.53
C GLU A 37 22.88 -7.79 -65.24
N LEU A 38 23.03 -8.40 -64.05
CA LEU A 38 22.17 -9.48 -63.56
C LEU A 38 20.69 -9.03 -63.45
N ARG A 39 20.44 -7.82 -62.93
CA ARG A 39 19.10 -7.22 -62.86
C ARG A 39 18.46 -7.02 -64.24
N TYR A 40 19.22 -6.48 -65.21
CA TYR A 40 18.70 -6.27 -66.58
C TYR A 40 18.40 -7.59 -67.28
N PHE A 41 19.31 -8.57 -67.19
CA PHE A 41 19.13 -9.91 -67.76
C PHE A 41 17.82 -10.56 -67.28
N LEU A 42 17.51 -10.48 -65.99
CA LEU A 42 16.29 -11.05 -65.42
C LEU A 42 15.03 -10.26 -65.79
N LEU A 43 15.11 -8.93 -65.90
CA LEU A 43 13.98 -8.10 -66.32
C LEU A 43 13.59 -8.32 -67.79
N GLU A 44 14.55 -8.53 -68.70
CA GLU A 44 14.23 -8.86 -70.11
C GLU A 44 13.54 -10.22 -70.25
N HIS A 45 13.83 -11.18 -69.37
CA HIS A 45 13.28 -12.53 -69.42
C HIS A 45 12.04 -12.73 -68.51
N ALA A 46 11.58 -11.69 -67.82
CA ALA A 46 10.41 -11.73 -66.94
C ALA A 46 9.06 -11.58 -67.69
N ASP A 47 9.08 -11.13 -68.95
CA ASP A 47 7.88 -10.70 -69.65
C ASP A 47 7.03 -11.88 -70.19
N GLY A 48 5.99 -12.25 -69.45
CA GLY A 48 4.78 -12.87 -70.00
C GLY A 48 4.62 -14.39 -69.87
N THR A 49 5.70 -15.16 -69.65
CA THR A 49 5.60 -16.59 -69.30
C THR A 49 6.25 -16.86 -67.96
N LYS A 50 5.47 -17.34 -66.98
CA LYS A 50 5.98 -17.82 -65.69
C LYS A 50 7.16 -18.77 -65.92
N LEU A 51 8.33 -18.37 -65.43
CA LEU A 51 9.54 -19.19 -65.33
C LEU A 51 9.29 -20.33 -64.33
N LYS A 52 8.57 -21.37 -64.79
CA LYS A 52 8.14 -22.51 -63.97
C LYS A 52 9.29 -23.38 -63.46
N GLU A 53 10.46 -23.28 -64.07
CA GLU A 53 11.61 -24.15 -63.82
C GLU A 53 12.92 -23.34 -63.87
N ILE A 54 13.06 -22.34 -62.98
CA ILE A 54 14.41 -21.90 -62.57
C ILE A 54 14.92 -22.92 -61.56
N PRO A 55 16.08 -23.58 -61.78
CA PRO A 55 16.70 -24.42 -60.77
C PRO A 55 16.98 -23.59 -59.50
N ALA A 56 16.56 -24.09 -58.33
CA ALA A 56 16.66 -23.35 -57.07
C ALA A 56 18.08 -22.81 -56.81
N ASP A 57 19.11 -23.56 -57.22
CA ASP A 57 20.54 -23.22 -57.15
C ASP A 57 20.92 -21.88 -57.81
N LEU A 58 20.27 -21.52 -58.93
CA LEU A 58 20.52 -20.25 -59.61
C LEU A 58 19.83 -19.08 -58.90
N LEU A 59 18.68 -19.36 -58.28
CA LEU A 59 17.88 -18.42 -57.50
C LEU A 59 18.58 -18.12 -56.16
N PHE A 60 19.18 -19.14 -55.52
CA PHE A 60 20.06 -19.01 -54.36
C PHE A 60 21.25 -18.10 -54.64
N PHE A 61 21.94 -18.31 -55.77
CA PHE A 61 23.07 -17.46 -56.19
C PHE A 61 22.67 -15.99 -56.33
N ALA A 62 21.52 -15.72 -56.95
CA ALA A 62 21.09 -14.37 -57.28
C ALA A 62 20.68 -13.56 -56.03
N CYS A 63 19.99 -14.19 -55.07
CA CYS A 63 19.64 -13.58 -53.79
C CYS A 63 20.88 -13.25 -52.94
N ASP A 64 21.84 -14.17 -52.83
CA ASP A 64 23.06 -13.92 -52.05
C ASP A 64 23.92 -12.81 -52.71
N LYS A 65 23.97 -12.75 -54.05
CA LYS A 65 24.60 -11.61 -54.75
C LYS A 65 23.85 -10.28 -54.56
N ALA A 66 22.53 -10.27 -54.49
CA ALA A 66 21.76 -9.06 -54.20
C ALA A 66 22.06 -8.49 -52.79
N ARG A 67 22.28 -9.38 -51.80
CA ARG A 67 22.71 -9.00 -50.45
C ARG A 67 24.14 -8.45 -50.44
N GLU A 68 25.07 -9.10 -51.14
CA GLU A 68 26.49 -8.68 -51.26
C GLU A 68 26.66 -7.26 -51.82
N ILE A 69 25.75 -6.81 -52.69
CA ILE A 69 25.77 -5.47 -53.30
C ILE A 69 24.83 -4.44 -52.66
N SER A 70 24.01 -4.84 -51.68
CA SER A 70 23.02 -4.00 -50.99
C SER A 70 22.02 -3.28 -51.92
N ASP A 71 21.60 -3.89 -53.03
CA ASP A 71 20.64 -3.30 -53.98
C ASP A 71 19.21 -3.81 -53.74
N THR A 72 18.50 -3.10 -52.86
CA THR A 72 17.11 -3.37 -52.46
C THR A 72 16.11 -3.37 -53.62
N ALA A 73 16.36 -2.58 -54.67
CA ALA A 73 15.49 -2.50 -55.83
C ALA A 73 15.71 -3.66 -56.82
N THR A 74 16.87 -4.30 -56.77
CA THR A 74 17.15 -5.57 -57.48
C THR A 74 16.57 -6.74 -56.67
N ALA A 75 16.67 -6.68 -55.34
CA ALA A 75 16.08 -7.66 -54.44
C ALA A 75 14.54 -7.80 -54.55
N GLN A 76 13.80 -6.68 -54.67
CA GLN A 76 12.34 -6.73 -54.85
C GLN A 76 11.93 -7.42 -56.17
N VAL A 77 12.70 -7.25 -57.25
CA VAL A 77 12.42 -7.92 -58.54
C VAL A 77 12.53 -9.44 -58.41
N TYR A 78 13.41 -9.97 -57.54
CA TYR A 78 13.44 -11.40 -57.25
C TYR A 78 12.18 -11.89 -56.54
N LEU A 79 11.66 -11.12 -55.57
CA LEU A 79 10.41 -11.48 -54.87
C LEU A 79 9.23 -11.58 -55.85
N ASP A 80 9.16 -10.67 -56.81
CA ASP A 80 8.11 -10.64 -57.84
C ASP A 80 8.20 -11.84 -58.83
N LEU A 81 9.34 -12.53 -58.90
CA LEU A 81 9.61 -13.68 -59.77
C LEU A 81 9.29 -15.06 -59.15
N PHE A 82 9.07 -15.16 -57.83
CA PHE A 82 8.72 -16.42 -57.18
C PHE A 82 7.26 -16.81 -57.42
N ASP A 83 7.01 -18.01 -57.97
CA ASP A 83 5.64 -18.54 -58.11
C ASP A 83 5.11 -19.02 -56.74
N PRO A 84 3.94 -18.56 -56.25
CA PRO A 84 3.40 -18.94 -54.93
C PRO A 84 3.19 -20.45 -54.70
N ASN A 85 3.33 -21.29 -55.73
CA ASN A 85 3.33 -22.75 -55.59
C ASN A 85 4.62 -23.33 -54.97
N THR A 86 5.69 -22.53 -54.79
CA THR A 86 6.89 -22.96 -54.04
C THR A 86 6.72 -22.88 -52.51
N SER A 87 5.49 -22.68 -52.02
CA SER A 87 5.09 -22.56 -50.61
C SER A 87 5.29 -23.83 -49.74
N GLN A 88 6.08 -24.80 -50.20
CA GLN A 88 6.48 -25.99 -49.44
C GLN A 88 8.01 -26.14 -49.32
N ASN A 89 8.78 -25.09 -49.64
CA ASN A 89 10.23 -25.07 -49.39
C ASN A 89 10.57 -24.10 -48.25
N PRO A 90 11.11 -24.56 -47.11
CA PRO A 90 11.42 -23.69 -45.97
C PRO A 90 12.58 -22.72 -46.25
N THR A 91 13.51 -23.06 -47.15
CA THR A 91 14.67 -22.21 -47.53
C THR A 91 14.24 -21.01 -48.38
N TYR A 92 13.08 -21.07 -49.05
CA TYR A 92 12.50 -19.89 -49.70
C TYR A 92 12.13 -18.82 -48.66
N TYR A 93 11.41 -19.24 -47.62
CA TYR A 93 10.94 -18.39 -46.54
C TYR A 93 12.08 -17.80 -45.69
N GLU A 94 13.17 -18.54 -45.51
CA GLU A 94 14.42 -18.05 -44.92
C GLU A 94 14.93 -16.82 -45.67
N LYS A 95 15.16 -16.97 -46.97
CA LYS A 95 15.77 -15.92 -47.80
C LYS A 95 14.84 -14.72 -47.98
N LEU A 96 13.53 -14.96 -48.06
CA LEU A 96 12.49 -13.92 -48.02
C LEU A 96 12.54 -13.14 -46.70
N GLY A 97 12.60 -13.83 -45.55
CA GLY A 97 12.65 -13.21 -44.23
C GLY A 97 13.90 -12.35 -44.02
N PHE A 98 15.08 -12.85 -44.38
CA PHE A 98 16.31 -12.05 -44.28
C PHE A 98 16.30 -10.84 -45.22
N LEU A 99 15.76 -10.99 -46.42
CA LEU A 99 15.61 -9.84 -47.31
C LEU A 99 14.67 -8.78 -46.74
N LYS A 100 13.56 -9.21 -46.11
CA LYS A 100 12.64 -8.28 -45.43
C LYS A 100 13.29 -7.61 -44.21
N LEU A 101 14.18 -8.28 -43.49
CA LEU A 101 15.02 -7.65 -42.46
C LEU A 101 16.01 -6.62 -43.04
N ASP A 102 16.63 -6.91 -44.18
CA ASP A 102 17.56 -5.99 -44.85
C ASP A 102 16.81 -4.76 -45.44
N LEU A 103 15.49 -4.87 -45.67
CA LEU A 103 14.58 -3.78 -46.05
C LEU A 103 13.98 -3.00 -44.85
N GLY A 104 14.14 -3.48 -43.62
CA GLY A 104 13.51 -2.89 -42.42
C GLY A 104 12.02 -3.25 -42.24
N GLU A 105 11.51 -4.24 -42.96
CA GLU A 105 10.11 -4.71 -42.87
C GLU A 105 10.01 -5.86 -41.85
N HIS A 106 10.11 -5.56 -40.55
CA HIS A 106 10.23 -6.57 -39.49
C HIS A 106 9.02 -7.52 -39.37
N ASP A 107 7.79 -7.00 -39.46
CA ASP A 107 6.55 -7.80 -39.47
C ASP A 107 6.54 -8.82 -40.62
N ALA A 108 6.86 -8.35 -41.83
CA ALA A 108 6.87 -9.17 -43.03
C ALA A 108 8.00 -10.21 -43.01
N ALA A 109 9.12 -9.89 -42.35
CA ALA A 109 10.18 -10.83 -42.09
C ALA A 109 9.75 -11.93 -41.12
N SER A 110 9.16 -11.56 -39.97
CA SER A 110 8.64 -12.54 -38.98
C SER A 110 7.63 -13.48 -39.62
N ALA A 111 6.64 -12.94 -40.34
CA ALA A 111 5.64 -13.73 -41.06
C ALA A 111 6.26 -14.68 -42.09
N ALA A 112 7.32 -14.26 -42.80
CA ALA A 112 8.04 -15.14 -43.71
C ALA A 112 8.71 -16.30 -42.96
N PHE A 113 9.50 -16.01 -41.92
CA PHE A 113 10.18 -17.06 -41.14
C PHE A 113 9.20 -18.03 -40.46
N GLU A 114 8.08 -17.54 -39.94
CA GLU A 114 7.00 -18.36 -39.37
C GLU A 114 6.39 -19.32 -40.41
N GLN A 115 6.22 -18.89 -41.66
CA GLN A 115 5.81 -19.79 -42.75
C GLN A 115 6.88 -20.84 -43.08
N GLY A 116 8.16 -20.48 -43.03
CA GLY A 116 9.26 -21.44 -43.17
C GLY A 116 9.25 -22.52 -42.08
N ILE A 117 9.01 -22.10 -40.82
CA ILE A 117 8.88 -22.99 -39.65
C ILE A 117 7.63 -23.89 -39.75
N GLN A 118 6.51 -23.39 -40.27
CA GLN A 118 5.30 -24.21 -40.49
C GLN A 118 5.49 -25.33 -41.52
N ILE A 119 6.47 -25.19 -42.41
CA ILE A 119 6.81 -26.19 -43.44
C ILE A 119 7.86 -27.19 -42.90
N ASP A 120 8.86 -26.68 -42.19
CA ASP A 120 9.90 -27.46 -41.52
C ASP A 120 10.21 -26.86 -40.15
N GLU A 121 9.64 -27.46 -39.11
CA GLU A 121 9.85 -27.07 -37.71
C GLU A 121 11.33 -27.19 -37.29
N GLY A 122 12.12 -28.02 -38.00
CA GLY A 122 13.56 -28.15 -37.83
C GLY A 122 14.40 -27.11 -38.55
N SER A 123 13.79 -26.13 -39.24
CA SER A 123 14.48 -25.21 -40.13
C SER A 123 15.29 -24.15 -39.37
N LYS A 124 16.56 -24.48 -39.10
CA LYS A 124 17.46 -23.68 -38.27
C LYS A 124 17.63 -22.21 -38.70
N PRO A 125 17.80 -21.90 -40.01
CA PRO A 125 17.92 -20.52 -40.46
C PRO A 125 16.65 -19.69 -40.27
N ASN A 126 15.46 -20.32 -40.35
CA ASN A 126 14.19 -19.62 -40.14
C ASN A 126 13.99 -19.23 -38.66
N TRP A 127 14.28 -20.12 -37.71
CA TRP A 127 14.20 -19.79 -36.28
C TRP A 127 15.20 -18.69 -35.87
N TYR A 128 16.44 -18.76 -36.36
CA TYR A 128 17.42 -17.68 -36.16
C TYR A 128 16.93 -16.36 -36.75
N GLY A 129 16.40 -16.39 -37.99
CA GLY A 129 15.83 -15.23 -38.64
C GLY A 129 14.65 -14.63 -37.89
N LEU A 130 13.73 -15.48 -37.39
CA LEU A 130 12.58 -15.08 -36.57
C LEU A 130 13.04 -14.40 -35.28
N CYS A 131 14.04 -14.97 -34.59
CA CYS A 131 14.63 -14.37 -33.40
C CYS A 131 15.19 -12.96 -33.70
N VAL A 132 15.96 -12.80 -34.79
CA VAL A 132 16.49 -11.49 -35.20
C VAL A 132 15.38 -10.51 -35.59
N ALA A 133 14.30 -10.98 -36.22
CA ALA A 133 13.15 -10.14 -36.58
C ALA A 133 12.40 -9.64 -35.34
N LYS A 134 12.03 -10.54 -34.43
CA LYS A 134 11.35 -10.22 -33.17
C LYS A 134 12.22 -9.34 -32.26
N MET A 135 13.53 -9.55 -32.24
CA MET A 135 14.48 -8.68 -31.53
C MET A 135 14.46 -7.25 -32.07
N ARG A 136 14.49 -7.06 -33.40
CA ARG A 136 14.43 -5.73 -34.03
C ARG A 136 13.06 -5.05 -33.92
N ASP A 137 12.01 -5.81 -33.67
CA ASP A 137 10.65 -5.33 -33.41
C ASP A 137 10.41 -5.00 -31.92
N GLY A 138 11.33 -5.36 -31.03
CA GLY A 138 11.18 -5.18 -29.58
C GLY A 138 10.30 -6.25 -28.90
N ALA A 139 9.88 -7.29 -29.65
CA ALA A 139 9.10 -8.42 -29.15
C ALA A 139 9.98 -9.42 -28.37
N ALA A 140 10.44 -8.99 -27.19
CA ALA A 140 11.46 -9.68 -26.40
C ALA A 140 11.15 -11.15 -26.08
N LYS A 141 9.90 -11.43 -25.70
CA LYS A 141 9.46 -12.78 -25.36
C LYS A 141 9.49 -13.73 -26.57
N ASP A 142 8.90 -13.30 -27.69
CA ASP A 142 8.90 -14.05 -28.94
C ASP A 142 10.33 -14.31 -29.45
N ALA A 143 11.23 -13.34 -29.29
CA ALA A 143 12.64 -13.49 -29.66
C ALA A 143 13.37 -14.53 -28.79
N LEU A 144 13.11 -14.55 -27.47
CA LEU A 144 13.64 -15.54 -26.55
C LEU A 144 13.08 -16.94 -26.82
N ASP A 145 11.77 -17.07 -27.04
CA ASP A 145 11.14 -18.35 -27.35
C ASP A 145 11.65 -18.91 -28.70
N ALA A 146 11.81 -18.06 -29.73
CA ALA A 146 12.48 -18.45 -30.98
C ALA A 146 13.96 -18.84 -30.77
N ALA A 147 14.67 -18.18 -29.85
CA ALA A 147 16.06 -18.52 -29.53
C ALA A 147 16.19 -19.86 -28.77
N ARG A 148 15.22 -20.25 -27.94
CA ARG A 148 15.23 -21.54 -27.22
C ARG A 148 15.30 -22.73 -28.16
N HIS A 149 14.57 -22.68 -29.27
CA HIS A 149 14.63 -23.71 -30.30
C HIS A 149 16.05 -23.87 -30.88
N ILE A 150 16.92 -22.86 -30.80
CA ILE A 150 18.32 -22.90 -31.27
C ILE A 150 19.23 -23.67 -30.28
N LEU A 151 18.90 -23.73 -28.98
CA LEU A 151 19.74 -24.34 -27.94
C LEU A 151 19.82 -25.87 -28.03
N ASP A 152 18.76 -26.53 -28.47
CA ASP A 152 18.65 -28.00 -28.49
C ASP A 152 19.43 -28.68 -29.65
N TRP A 153 20.27 -27.96 -30.39
CA TRP A 153 20.73 -28.36 -31.72
C TRP A 153 22.22 -28.76 -31.84
N PRO A 154 22.53 -30.07 -31.84
CA PRO A 154 23.82 -30.54 -32.32
C PRO A 154 23.90 -30.48 -33.86
N GLY A 155 24.81 -29.67 -34.39
CA GLY A 155 25.31 -29.75 -35.77
C GLY A 155 24.41 -29.14 -36.87
N ILE A 156 24.94 -28.12 -37.55
CA ILE A 156 24.74 -27.80 -38.98
C ILE A 156 25.76 -26.72 -39.35
N TYR A 157 25.91 -25.72 -38.48
CA TYR A 157 27.09 -24.88 -38.40
C TYR A 157 28.18 -25.56 -37.55
N GLY A 158 29.44 -25.22 -37.78
CA GLY A 158 30.54 -25.71 -36.93
C GLY A 158 30.42 -25.19 -35.49
N PRO A 159 31.06 -25.82 -34.49
CA PRO A 159 30.97 -25.39 -33.09
C PRO A 159 31.38 -23.92 -32.85
N GLU A 160 32.23 -23.35 -33.70
CA GLU A 160 32.61 -21.93 -33.66
C GLU A 160 31.53 -21.02 -34.24
N GLU A 161 30.98 -21.35 -35.41
CA GLU A 161 29.99 -20.53 -36.11
C GLU A 161 28.63 -20.53 -35.39
N PHE A 162 28.22 -21.67 -34.83
CA PHE A 162 27.08 -21.74 -33.91
C PHE A 162 27.28 -20.82 -32.71
N ARG A 163 28.45 -20.89 -32.05
CA ARG A 163 28.80 -20.04 -30.90
C ARG A 163 28.79 -18.56 -31.27
N THR A 164 29.37 -18.18 -32.42
CA THR A 164 29.39 -16.78 -32.90
C THR A 164 27.98 -16.25 -33.15
N ASN A 165 27.12 -17.03 -33.82
CA ASN A 165 25.74 -16.63 -34.12
C ASN A 165 24.87 -16.55 -32.85
N LEU A 166 24.98 -17.53 -31.96
CA LEU A 166 24.27 -17.55 -30.68
C LEU A 166 24.72 -16.38 -29.78
N ARG A 167 26.03 -16.13 -29.69
CA ARG A 167 26.59 -14.98 -28.96
C ARG A 167 26.10 -13.65 -29.53
N GLY A 168 26.08 -13.49 -30.85
CA GLY A 168 25.55 -12.28 -31.50
C GLY A 168 24.06 -12.02 -31.23
N VAL A 169 23.25 -13.07 -31.13
CA VAL A 169 21.83 -12.98 -30.75
C VAL A 169 21.69 -12.61 -29.27
N VAL A 170 22.39 -13.31 -28.39
CA VAL A 170 22.27 -13.15 -26.93
C VAL A 170 22.83 -11.80 -26.45
N ASP A 171 23.99 -11.39 -26.96
CA ASP A 171 24.55 -10.06 -26.71
C ASP A 171 23.65 -8.96 -27.32
N GLY A 172 23.05 -9.20 -28.50
CA GLY A 172 22.07 -8.30 -29.10
C GLY A 172 20.82 -8.10 -28.25
N LEU A 173 20.22 -9.18 -27.74
CA LEU A 173 19.08 -9.13 -26.81
C LEU A 173 19.45 -8.39 -25.52
N HIS A 174 20.65 -8.66 -24.98
CA HIS A 174 21.15 -7.98 -23.78
C HIS A 174 21.35 -6.46 -23.98
N GLU A 175 21.89 -6.05 -25.14
CA GLU A 175 22.10 -4.63 -25.51
C GLU A 175 20.78 -3.88 -25.71
N HIS A 176 19.74 -4.54 -26.23
CA HIS A 176 18.39 -3.99 -26.33
C HIS A 176 17.61 -4.02 -24.99
N GLY A 177 18.27 -4.37 -23.88
CA GLY A 177 17.70 -4.36 -22.54
C GLY A 177 16.88 -5.60 -22.15
N MET A 178 16.79 -6.60 -23.03
CA MET A 178 15.97 -7.80 -22.86
C MET A 178 16.67 -8.85 -21.99
N ARG A 179 16.90 -8.52 -20.70
CA ARG A 179 17.80 -9.30 -19.83
C ARG A 179 17.21 -10.58 -19.21
N GLY A 180 15.90 -10.62 -18.99
CA GLY A 180 15.25 -11.75 -18.32
C GLY A 180 15.15 -12.98 -19.23
N GLY A 181 15.62 -14.14 -18.78
CA GLY A 181 15.65 -15.38 -19.56
C GLY A 181 16.91 -15.56 -20.39
N LEU A 182 17.87 -14.63 -20.38
CA LEU A 182 19.17 -14.80 -21.05
C LEU A 182 20.17 -15.64 -20.25
N GLU A 183 19.92 -15.90 -18.97
CA GLU A 183 20.80 -16.68 -18.11
C GLU A 183 21.05 -18.09 -18.66
N GLU A 184 20.02 -18.80 -19.15
CA GLU A 184 20.16 -20.14 -19.72
C GLU A 184 21.06 -20.15 -20.97
N PHE A 185 20.95 -19.09 -21.79
CA PHE A 185 21.76 -18.91 -22.98
C PHE A 185 23.22 -18.60 -22.66
N TYR A 186 23.48 -17.69 -21.71
CA TYR A 186 24.85 -17.37 -21.31
C TYR A 186 25.52 -18.53 -20.56
N ILE A 187 24.78 -19.30 -19.75
CA ILE A 187 25.28 -20.54 -19.13
C ILE A 187 25.60 -21.59 -20.19
N HIS A 188 24.73 -21.80 -21.17
CA HIS A 188 24.96 -22.74 -22.27
C HIS A 188 26.14 -22.31 -23.16
N LEU A 189 26.24 -21.01 -23.49
CA LEU A 189 27.42 -20.45 -24.15
C LEU A 189 28.68 -20.74 -23.34
N PHE A 190 28.66 -20.51 -22.02
CA PHE A 190 29.82 -20.73 -21.14
C PHE A 190 30.31 -22.19 -21.09
N GLN A 191 29.41 -23.17 -21.26
CA GLN A 191 29.80 -24.59 -21.40
C GLN A 191 30.70 -24.84 -22.64
N THR A 192 30.70 -23.93 -23.61
CA THR A 192 31.49 -24.02 -24.85
C THR A 192 32.50 -22.87 -25.04
N ASP A 193 32.34 -21.75 -24.34
CA ASP A 193 33.12 -20.51 -24.47
C ASP A 193 33.48 -19.97 -23.07
N THR A 194 34.71 -20.19 -22.64
CA THR A 194 35.16 -19.78 -21.28
C THR A 194 35.60 -18.32 -21.20
N ASP A 195 35.12 -17.46 -22.10
CA ASP A 195 35.35 -16.01 -22.11
C ASP A 195 34.86 -15.37 -20.78
N PRO A 196 35.73 -14.59 -20.08
CA PRO A 196 35.34 -13.82 -18.89
C PRO A 196 34.08 -12.96 -19.06
N LEU A 197 33.85 -12.40 -20.25
CA LEU A 197 32.67 -11.56 -20.52
C LEU A 197 31.37 -12.40 -20.51
N VAL A 198 31.41 -13.61 -21.05
CA VAL A 198 30.26 -14.55 -21.03
C VAL A 198 29.95 -14.96 -19.59
N ALA A 199 30.98 -15.22 -18.78
CA ALA A 199 30.83 -15.49 -17.34
C ALA A 199 30.22 -14.31 -16.56
N ILE A 200 30.68 -13.08 -16.83
CA ILE A 200 30.11 -11.87 -16.21
C ILE A 200 28.64 -11.70 -16.62
N ARG A 201 28.32 -11.84 -17.92
CA ARG A 201 26.94 -11.70 -18.41
C ARG A 201 26.00 -12.78 -17.86
N ALA A 202 26.44 -14.02 -17.73
CA ALA A 202 25.68 -15.07 -17.04
C ALA A 202 25.34 -14.66 -15.60
N MET A 203 26.35 -14.22 -14.83
CA MET A 203 26.18 -13.75 -13.45
C MET A 203 25.25 -12.53 -13.35
N GLU A 204 25.39 -11.54 -14.26
CA GLU A 204 24.51 -10.37 -14.31
C GLU A 204 23.05 -10.72 -14.64
N CYS A 205 22.81 -11.71 -15.52
CA CYS A 205 21.44 -12.14 -15.86
C CYS A 205 20.81 -12.91 -14.69
N LEU A 206 21.52 -13.86 -14.08
CA LEU A 206 21.06 -14.58 -12.88
C LEU A 206 20.77 -13.63 -11.71
N GLN A 207 21.60 -12.61 -11.52
CA GLN A 207 21.32 -11.56 -10.54
C GLN A 207 20.10 -10.71 -10.93
N GLY A 208 19.95 -10.37 -12.21
CA GLY A 208 18.85 -9.55 -12.73
C GLY A 208 17.49 -10.25 -12.71
N SER A 209 17.44 -11.58 -12.78
CA SER A 209 16.23 -12.39 -12.60
C SER A 209 15.97 -12.83 -11.15
N SER A 210 16.71 -12.25 -10.18
CA SER A 210 16.64 -12.59 -8.75
C SER A 210 16.94 -14.07 -8.42
N ASN A 211 17.60 -14.80 -9.34
CA ASN A 211 18.04 -16.17 -9.15
C ASN A 211 19.38 -16.21 -8.40
N HIS A 212 19.35 -15.80 -7.13
CA HIS A 212 20.55 -15.65 -6.30
C HIS A 212 21.23 -16.99 -6.01
N ASP A 213 20.46 -18.06 -5.74
CA ASP A 213 21.01 -19.41 -5.57
C ASP A 213 21.70 -19.89 -6.85
N GLY A 214 21.08 -19.71 -8.02
CA GLY A 214 21.68 -20.07 -9.31
C GLY A 214 22.96 -19.28 -9.63
N ALA A 215 23.04 -18.00 -9.25
CA ALA A 215 24.26 -17.20 -9.36
C ALA A 215 25.40 -17.76 -8.49
N LEU A 216 25.09 -18.24 -7.28
CA LEU A 216 26.06 -18.85 -6.39
C LEU A 216 26.47 -20.25 -6.86
N GLU A 217 25.53 -21.08 -7.33
CA GLU A 217 25.84 -22.38 -7.92
C GLU A 217 26.74 -22.26 -9.16
N PHE A 218 26.44 -21.30 -10.04
CA PHE A 218 27.28 -21.00 -11.20
C PHE A 218 28.67 -20.53 -10.78
N PHE A 219 28.76 -19.63 -9.79
CA PHE A 219 30.03 -19.17 -9.24
C PHE A 219 30.86 -20.29 -8.60
N GLU A 220 30.27 -21.13 -7.75
CA GLU A 220 30.97 -22.16 -6.97
C GLU A 220 31.34 -23.39 -7.80
N TYR A 221 30.41 -23.91 -8.61
CA TYR A 221 30.53 -25.22 -9.25
C TYR A 221 30.80 -25.15 -10.76
N THR A 222 30.53 -24.01 -11.41
CA THR A 222 30.71 -23.87 -12.88
C THR A 222 31.92 -22.99 -13.24
N LEU A 223 32.14 -21.87 -12.54
CA LEU A 223 33.27 -20.99 -12.85
C LEU A 223 34.61 -21.55 -12.35
N PRO A 224 35.65 -21.60 -13.21
CA PRO A 224 37.00 -21.97 -12.77
C PRO A 224 37.62 -20.88 -11.89
N ALA A 225 38.50 -21.27 -10.97
CA ALA A 225 39.07 -20.40 -9.94
C ALA A 225 39.76 -19.11 -10.44
N HIS A 226 40.23 -19.07 -11.70
CA HIS A 226 40.82 -17.86 -12.29
C HIS A 226 39.77 -16.83 -12.73
N LEU A 227 38.53 -17.23 -13.01
CA LEU A 227 37.41 -16.32 -13.24
C LEU A 227 36.75 -15.92 -11.91
N GLN A 228 36.65 -16.84 -10.94
CA GLN A 228 36.20 -16.52 -9.58
C GLN A 228 37.04 -15.42 -8.89
N SER A 229 38.27 -15.15 -9.33
CA SER A 229 39.12 -14.08 -8.78
C SER A 229 38.87 -12.70 -9.40
N ILE A 230 38.09 -12.60 -10.49
CA ILE A 230 37.77 -11.33 -11.17
C ILE A 230 36.89 -10.48 -10.26
N PRO A 231 37.24 -9.20 -9.98
CA PRO A 231 36.48 -8.35 -9.06
C PRO A 231 34.97 -8.29 -9.37
N GLN A 232 34.60 -8.02 -10.62
CA GLN A 232 33.19 -7.93 -11.05
C GLN A 232 32.40 -9.22 -10.79
N ILE A 233 33.02 -10.40 -10.96
CA ILE A 233 32.37 -11.69 -10.67
C ILE A 233 32.21 -11.88 -9.16
N ARG A 234 33.23 -11.52 -8.37
CA ARG A 234 33.16 -11.53 -6.89
C ARG A 234 32.13 -10.57 -6.33
N GLU A 235 31.97 -9.40 -6.94
CA GLU A 235 30.98 -8.38 -6.60
C GLU A 235 29.55 -8.92 -6.78
N ILE A 236 29.26 -9.53 -7.95
CA ILE A 236 27.94 -10.13 -8.21
C ILE A 236 27.68 -11.32 -7.27
N ALA A 237 28.68 -12.17 -7.03
CA ALA A 237 28.57 -13.29 -6.09
C ALA A 237 28.39 -12.81 -4.63
N ALA A 238 29.02 -11.71 -4.22
CA ALA A 238 28.84 -11.13 -2.88
C ALA A 238 27.45 -10.52 -2.70
N LEU A 239 26.90 -9.87 -3.74
CA LEU A 239 25.52 -9.39 -3.77
C LEU A 239 24.54 -10.58 -3.62
N ALA A 240 24.67 -11.63 -4.43
CA ALA A 240 23.84 -12.83 -4.32
C ALA A 240 23.97 -13.52 -2.95
N SER A 241 25.19 -13.58 -2.39
CA SER A 241 25.45 -14.15 -1.06
C SER A 241 24.68 -13.45 0.06
N VAL A 242 24.47 -12.13 -0.01
CA VAL A 242 23.70 -11.41 1.02
C VAL A 242 22.20 -11.68 0.90
N GLU A 243 21.65 -11.74 -0.31
CA GLU A 243 20.20 -11.96 -0.49
C GLU A 243 19.78 -13.39 -0.09
N VAL A 244 20.67 -14.40 -0.16
CA VAL A 244 20.45 -15.74 0.43
C VAL A 244 20.86 -15.85 1.91
N GLY A 245 21.33 -14.78 2.54
CA GLY A 245 21.75 -14.74 3.95
C GLY A 245 23.14 -15.33 4.26
N ALA A 246 23.95 -15.66 3.26
CA ALA A 246 25.32 -16.17 3.38
C ALA A 246 26.35 -15.07 3.69
N ASN A 247 26.09 -14.25 4.71
CA ASN A 247 26.88 -13.04 5.04
C ASN A 247 28.39 -13.29 5.20
N ALA A 248 28.79 -14.40 5.81
CA ALA A 248 30.21 -14.75 5.98
C ALA A 248 30.92 -15.08 4.65
N GLN A 249 30.18 -15.49 3.61
CA GLN A 249 30.69 -15.69 2.26
C GLN A 249 30.78 -14.37 1.50
N ALA A 250 29.76 -13.52 1.61
CA ALA A 250 29.79 -12.16 1.06
C ALA A 250 31.03 -11.38 1.54
N LEU A 251 31.34 -11.43 2.85
CA LEU A 251 32.53 -10.80 3.41
C LEU A 251 33.83 -11.30 2.77
N ARG A 252 34.02 -12.62 2.69
CA ARG A 252 35.21 -13.21 2.02
C ARG A 252 35.31 -12.81 0.55
N LEU A 253 34.17 -12.74 -0.15
CA LEU A 253 34.12 -12.32 -1.55
C LEU A 253 34.48 -10.84 -1.73
N LEU A 254 34.25 -9.98 -0.73
CA LEU A 254 34.65 -8.57 -0.73
C LEU A 254 36.10 -8.32 -0.26
N GLU A 255 36.80 -9.29 0.33
CA GLU A 255 38.17 -9.12 0.85
C GLU A 255 39.16 -8.58 -0.23
N GLY A 256 39.69 -7.38 0.00
CA GLY A 256 40.63 -6.73 -0.92
C GLY A 256 40.00 -6.03 -2.13
N ILE A 257 38.66 -5.91 -2.19
CA ILE A 257 37.97 -5.01 -3.14
C ILE A 257 37.94 -3.60 -2.53
N SER A 258 38.52 -2.60 -3.21
CA SER A 258 38.62 -1.24 -2.68
C SER A 258 37.37 -0.40 -2.98
N LEU A 259 36.67 0.02 -1.93
CA LEU A 259 35.54 0.96 -2.01
C LEU A 259 36.06 2.41 -2.11
N THR A 260 36.07 2.99 -3.31
CA THR A 260 36.77 4.27 -3.60
C THR A 260 35.84 5.40 -4.06
N SER A 261 34.66 5.08 -4.58
CA SER A 261 33.80 6.00 -5.32
C SER A 261 32.31 5.81 -5.01
N LEU A 262 31.48 6.77 -5.44
CA LEU A 262 30.02 6.66 -5.31
C LEU A 262 29.38 5.56 -6.18
N ASN A 263 30.12 4.94 -7.11
CA ASN A 263 29.64 3.76 -7.82
C ASN A 263 29.61 2.53 -6.92
N ASP A 264 30.40 2.53 -5.84
CA ASP A 264 30.61 1.38 -4.95
C ASP A 264 29.55 1.31 -3.84
N VAL A 265 28.53 2.19 -3.86
CA VAL A 265 27.44 2.25 -2.86
C VAL A 265 26.70 0.91 -2.75
N ARG A 266 26.53 0.18 -3.86
CA ARG A 266 25.92 -1.17 -3.84
C ARG A 266 26.76 -2.16 -3.02
N LEU A 267 28.07 -2.15 -3.19
CA LEU A 267 29.01 -3.01 -2.45
C LEU A 267 29.12 -2.59 -0.98
N LEU A 268 29.08 -1.29 -0.71
CA LEU A 268 28.98 -0.74 0.65
C LEU A 268 27.70 -1.22 1.35
N LYS A 269 26.54 -1.27 0.67
CA LYS A 269 25.31 -1.87 1.23
C LYS A 269 25.48 -3.34 1.57
N VAL A 270 26.09 -4.15 0.69
CA VAL A 270 26.40 -5.57 0.95
C VAL A 270 27.30 -5.72 2.18
N PHE A 271 28.39 -4.97 2.22
CA PHE A 271 29.33 -4.96 3.34
C PHE A 271 28.65 -4.61 4.66
N LEU A 272 27.84 -3.56 4.70
CA LEU A 272 27.10 -3.14 5.90
C LEU A 272 25.99 -4.13 6.30
N LYS A 273 25.20 -4.65 5.35
CA LYS A 273 24.18 -5.70 5.59
C LYS A 273 24.80 -6.98 6.18
N SER A 274 26.07 -7.27 5.86
CA SER A 274 26.76 -8.48 6.34
C SER A 274 27.35 -8.38 7.75
N GLN A 275 27.38 -7.19 8.37
CA GLN A 275 27.82 -6.98 9.76
C GLN A 275 26.71 -7.37 10.76
N THR A 276 27.06 -7.62 12.03
CA THR A 276 26.03 -7.76 13.07
C THR A 276 25.50 -6.39 13.53
N PRO A 277 24.26 -6.32 14.07
CA PRO A 277 23.73 -5.08 14.64
C PRO A 277 24.58 -4.50 15.78
N ASP A 278 25.29 -5.35 16.54
CA ASP A 278 26.17 -4.90 17.61
C ASP A 278 27.49 -4.32 17.07
N ASP A 279 28.03 -4.85 15.96
CA ASP A 279 29.19 -4.29 15.27
C ASP A 279 28.89 -2.89 14.72
N LEU A 280 27.72 -2.73 14.08
CA LEU A 280 27.28 -1.44 13.54
C LEU A 280 27.08 -0.39 14.65
N ARG A 281 26.54 -0.76 15.82
CA ARG A 281 26.31 0.14 16.96
C ARG A 281 27.58 0.50 17.72
N SER A 282 28.45 -0.48 17.96
CA SER A 282 29.65 -0.29 18.80
C SER A 282 30.84 0.24 18.02
N ASN A 283 30.95 -0.13 16.74
CA ASN A 283 32.16 -0.01 15.95
C ASN A 283 31.93 0.55 14.54
N GLY A 284 30.76 1.13 14.23
CA GLY A 284 30.41 1.62 12.89
C GLY A 284 31.41 2.60 12.23
N LYS A 285 32.29 3.25 12.99
CA LYS A 285 33.47 3.96 12.45
C LYS A 285 34.70 3.05 12.26
N GLY A 286 34.99 2.16 13.22
CA GLY A 286 36.08 1.19 13.13
C GLY A 286 35.96 0.26 11.92
N VAL A 287 34.74 -0.21 11.64
CA VAL A 287 34.39 -1.04 10.47
C VAL A 287 34.67 -0.33 9.12
N LEU A 288 34.73 1.01 9.11
CA LEU A 288 35.09 1.81 7.93
C LEU A 288 36.61 2.09 7.84
N PHE A 289 37.33 2.07 8.97
CA PHE A 289 38.75 2.45 9.03
C PHE A 289 39.71 1.42 8.44
N ASP A 290 39.28 0.16 8.23
CA ASP A 290 40.08 -0.87 7.56
C ASP A 290 40.11 -0.74 6.02
N HIS A 291 39.31 0.18 5.43
CA HIS A 291 39.41 0.58 4.02
C HIS A 291 40.06 1.97 3.88
N PRO A 292 41.40 2.07 3.74
CA PRO A 292 42.12 3.34 3.77
C PRO A 292 41.86 4.29 2.58
N ASP A 293 41.23 3.82 1.50
CA ASP A 293 41.04 4.56 0.25
C ASP A 293 39.61 5.11 0.05
N MET A 294 38.76 5.09 1.09
CA MET A 294 37.37 5.55 1.00
C MET A 294 37.26 7.07 0.80
N SER A 295 36.50 7.50 -0.21
CA SER A 295 36.27 8.94 -0.43
C SER A 295 35.35 9.56 0.64
N PRO A 296 35.50 10.85 1.00
CA PRO A 296 34.66 11.50 2.02
C PRO A 296 33.15 11.54 1.68
N ASP A 297 32.81 11.48 0.38
CA ASP A 297 31.42 11.39 -0.06
C ASP A 297 30.86 9.97 0.16
N LEU A 298 31.68 8.92 0.03
CA LEU A 298 31.29 7.52 0.29
C LEU A 298 31.24 7.23 1.80
N GLU A 299 32.15 7.81 2.59
CA GLU A 299 32.09 7.77 4.07
C GLU A 299 30.78 8.39 4.59
N ALA A 300 30.36 9.52 4.01
CA ALA A 300 29.08 10.15 4.34
C ALA A 300 27.87 9.25 4.03
N VAL A 301 27.90 8.53 2.91
CA VAL A 301 26.87 7.52 2.58
C VAL A 301 26.89 6.37 3.59
N ALA A 302 28.06 5.84 3.95
CA ALA A 302 28.19 4.76 4.92
C ALA A 302 27.58 5.13 6.28
N LEU A 303 27.92 6.33 6.78
CA LEU A 303 27.39 6.84 8.05
C LEU A 303 25.88 7.12 8.03
N PHE A 304 25.28 7.35 6.87
CA PHE A 304 23.83 7.46 6.69
C PHE A 304 23.16 6.07 6.68
N LEU A 305 23.70 5.12 5.91
CA LEU A 305 23.16 3.75 5.83
C LEU A 305 23.21 3.05 7.19
N ILE A 306 24.27 3.27 7.98
CA ILE A 306 24.39 2.76 9.35
C ILE A 306 23.24 3.24 10.24
N ASP A 307 22.80 4.49 10.14
CA ASP A 307 21.66 4.99 10.91
C ASP A 307 20.34 4.36 10.44
N VAL A 308 20.16 4.25 9.11
CA VAL A 308 18.96 3.65 8.49
C VAL A 308 18.82 2.17 8.89
N PHE A 309 19.93 1.44 9.01
CA PHE A 309 19.94 0.05 9.48
C PHE A 309 19.79 -0.07 11.01
N ASN A 310 20.22 0.92 11.78
CA ASN A 310 20.00 0.99 13.24
C ASN A 310 18.65 1.60 13.65
N ASP A 311 17.85 2.06 12.67
CA ASP A 311 16.56 2.73 12.84
C ASP A 311 16.63 4.09 13.57
N ASP A 312 17.80 4.76 13.55
CA ASP A 312 17.95 6.16 13.99
C ASP A 312 17.50 7.11 12.87
N LEU A 313 16.18 7.14 12.63
CA LEU A 313 15.57 7.91 11.55
C LEU A 313 15.88 9.41 11.65
N ALA A 314 16.05 9.92 12.87
CA ALA A 314 16.34 11.32 13.13
C ALA A 314 17.76 11.71 12.70
N GLU A 315 18.78 10.92 13.02
CA GLU A 315 20.14 11.19 12.55
C GLU A 315 20.29 10.90 11.05
N ALA A 316 19.66 9.84 10.52
CA ALA A 316 19.63 9.55 9.09
C ALA A 316 19.10 10.76 8.29
N HIS A 317 17.94 11.30 8.69
CA HIS A 317 17.34 12.50 8.11
C HIS A 317 18.26 13.74 8.23
N ARG A 318 18.90 13.95 9.39
CA ARG A 318 19.86 15.07 9.58
C ARG A 318 21.13 14.95 8.75
N LYS A 319 21.60 13.75 8.44
CA LYS A 319 22.79 13.52 7.59
C LYS A 319 22.46 13.72 6.12
N ILE A 320 21.37 13.14 5.63
CA ILE A 320 21.04 13.18 4.21
C ILE A 320 20.74 14.59 3.69
N LEU A 321 20.06 15.43 4.47
CA LEU A 321 19.81 16.85 4.13
C LEU A 321 21.09 17.71 4.02
N LYS A 322 22.26 17.21 4.48
CA LYS A 322 23.55 17.89 4.36
C LYS A 322 24.39 17.36 3.19
N MET A 323 23.92 16.35 2.48
CA MET A 323 24.64 15.74 1.36
C MET A 323 24.61 16.62 0.12
N LYS A 324 25.65 16.51 -0.71
CA LYS A 324 25.72 17.21 -2.00
C LYS A 324 24.74 16.55 -2.98
N PRO A 325 24.16 17.27 -3.96
CA PRO A 325 23.25 16.68 -4.95
C PRO A 325 23.82 15.48 -5.73
N ARG A 326 25.14 15.43 -5.94
CA ARG A 326 25.82 14.27 -6.55
C ARG A 326 25.82 13.01 -5.68
N VAL A 327 25.76 13.17 -4.36
CA VAL A 327 25.70 12.07 -3.39
C VAL A 327 24.25 11.62 -3.25
N LEU A 328 23.30 12.55 -3.17
CA LEU A 328 21.86 12.23 -3.20
C LEU A 328 21.48 11.40 -4.43
N ARG A 329 22.02 11.72 -5.62
CA ARG A 329 21.87 10.89 -6.83
C ARG A 329 22.39 9.45 -6.70
N ALA A 330 23.38 9.19 -5.84
CA ALA A 330 23.92 7.86 -5.61
C ALA A 330 23.15 7.04 -4.56
N VAL A 331 22.26 7.67 -3.79
CA VAL A 331 21.47 7.03 -2.70
C VAL A 331 19.96 7.28 -2.81
N GLN A 332 19.45 7.55 -4.02
CA GLN A 332 18.05 7.95 -4.23
C GLN A 332 17.06 6.90 -3.73
N HIS A 333 17.35 5.62 -3.95
CA HIS A 333 16.50 4.51 -3.55
C HIS A 333 16.42 4.42 -2.01
N GLU A 334 17.56 4.52 -1.34
CA GLU A 334 17.69 4.51 0.13
C GLU A 334 17.11 5.78 0.76
N THR A 335 17.08 6.89 0.01
CA THR A 335 16.36 8.10 0.39
C THR A 335 14.85 7.85 0.40
N ILE A 336 14.31 7.17 -0.62
CA ILE A 336 12.89 6.81 -0.71
C ILE A 336 12.53 5.76 0.35
N GLU A 337 13.39 4.77 0.63
CA GLU A 337 13.23 3.85 1.77
C GLU A 337 13.10 4.62 3.10
N LEU A 338 13.94 5.64 3.32
CA LEU A 338 13.84 6.50 4.51
C LEU A 338 12.53 7.31 4.55
N VAL A 339 12.04 7.83 3.41
CA VAL A 339 10.72 8.49 3.34
C VAL A 339 9.63 7.55 3.83
N TYR A 340 9.61 6.29 3.35
CA TYR A 340 8.62 5.31 3.78
C TYR A 340 8.75 4.93 5.26
N LYS A 341 9.98 4.80 5.79
CA LYS A 341 10.21 4.62 7.24
C LYS A 341 9.68 5.79 8.07
N LEU A 342 9.93 7.04 7.64
CA LEU A 342 9.44 8.25 8.30
C LEU A 342 7.90 8.32 8.29
N LEU A 343 7.27 7.99 7.15
CA LEU A 343 5.80 7.90 7.04
C LEU A 343 5.20 6.81 7.94
N GLY A 344 5.88 5.67 8.10
CA GLY A 344 5.51 4.61 9.04
C GLY A 344 5.63 5.04 10.51
N ALA A 345 6.64 5.86 10.83
CA ALA A 345 6.83 6.46 12.16
C ALA A 345 5.93 7.68 12.45
N GLY A 346 5.10 8.11 11.49
CA GLY A 346 4.25 9.31 11.62
C GLY A 346 4.99 10.65 11.45
N LEU A 347 6.26 10.62 11.04
CA LEU A 347 7.13 11.79 10.86
C LEU A 347 6.93 12.43 9.47
N LEU A 348 5.72 12.97 9.26
CA LEU A 348 5.27 13.46 7.95
C LEU A 348 6.05 14.68 7.44
N ALA A 349 6.43 15.61 8.32
CA ALA A 349 7.14 16.83 7.93
C ALA A 349 8.59 16.53 7.49
N GLU A 350 9.23 15.56 8.12
CA GLU A 350 10.53 15.03 7.75
C GLU A 350 10.46 14.30 6.40
N ALA A 351 9.43 13.48 6.18
CA ALA A 351 9.19 12.81 4.90
C ALA A 351 9.00 13.81 3.74
N GLU A 352 8.22 14.87 3.95
CA GLU A 352 8.01 15.97 2.97
C GLU A 352 9.31 16.70 2.65
N THR A 353 10.06 17.12 3.68
CA THR A 353 11.34 17.83 3.52
C THR A 353 12.34 17.01 2.68
N LEU A 354 12.33 15.70 2.86
CA LEU A 354 13.20 14.79 2.14
C LEU A 354 12.77 14.61 0.68
N ILE A 355 11.46 14.49 0.40
CA ILE A 355 10.91 14.41 -0.95
C ILE A 355 11.13 15.69 -1.76
N ASP A 356 10.96 16.87 -1.14
CA ASP A 356 11.26 18.16 -1.78
C ASP A 356 12.74 18.27 -2.17
N SER A 357 13.64 17.71 -1.37
CA SER A 357 15.07 17.66 -1.72
C SER A 357 15.34 16.79 -2.96
N LEU A 358 14.59 15.70 -3.13
CA LEU A 358 14.73 14.77 -4.24
C LEU A 358 14.18 15.30 -5.57
N GLN A 359 13.15 16.17 -5.57
CA GLN A 359 12.59 16.81 -6.77
C GLN A 359 13.65 17.56 -7.60
N SER A 360 14.76 17.97 -6.99
CA SER A 360 15.89 18.64 -7.65
C SER A 360 16.90 17.69 -8.32
N THR A 361 16.65 16.38 -8.31
CA THR A 361 17.59 15.34 -8.75
C THR A 361 16.95 14.36 -9.75
N GLU A 362 17.78 13.64 -10.51
CA GLU A 362 17.37 12.68 -11.54
C GLU A 362 16.84 11.36 -10.91
N VAL A 363 15.82 11.44 -10.06
CA VAL A 363 15.11 10.25 -9.53
C VAL A 363 14.17 9.73 -10.63
N PRO A 364 13.98 8.41 -10.79
CA PRO A 364 12.91 7.89 -11.64
C PRO A 364 11.56 8.45 -11.18
N ALA A 365 10.91 9.23 -12.05
CA ALA A 365 9.72 10.03 -11.71
C ALA A 365 8.63 9.20 -11.02
N PHE A 366 8.43 7.95 -11.46
CA PHE A 366 7.44 7.03 -10.90
C PHE A 366 7.56 6.82 -9.38
N TYR A 367 8.74 6.51 -8.84
CA TYR A 367 8.88 6.26 -7.38
C TYR A 367 8.74 7.55 -6.56
N LEU A 368 9.13 8.69 -7.13
CA LEU A 368 8.88 10.01 -6.51
C LEU A 368 7.37 10.32 -6.49
N GLN A 369 6.65 10.02 -7.57
CA GLN A 369 5.20 10.13 -7.67
C GLN A 369 4.49 9.21 -6.65
N MET A 370 4.94 7.96 -6.47
CA MET A 370 4.36 7.05 -5.46
C MET A 370 4.53 7.59 -4.03
N ALA A 371 5.72 8.05 -3.66
CA ALA A 371 5.95 8.65 -2.34
C ALA A 371 5.16 9.95 -2.14
N LEU A 372 5.00 10.76 -3.20
CA LEU A 372 4.12 11.94 -3.18
C LEU A 372 2.63 11.56 -3.02
N ILE A 373 2.16 10.48 -3.64
CA ILE A 373 0.80 9.97 -3.42
C ILE A 373 0.61 9.59 -1.96
N ASP A 374 1.54 8.84 -1.36
CA ASP A 374 1.44 8.43 0.05
C ASP A 374 1.49 9.62 1.03
N ILE A 375 2.28 10.66 0.73
CA ILE A 375 2.25 11.93 1.47
C ILE A 375 0.88 12.63 1.32
N ASN A 376 0.36 12.73 0.09
CA ASN A 376 -0.93 13.39 -0.15
C ASN A 376 -2.10 12.58 0.46
N PHE A 377 -2.02 11.25 0.51
CA PHE A 377 -2.95 10.41 1.28
C PHE A 377 -2.90 10.72 2.77
N ARG A 378 -1.70 10.83 3.37
CA ARG A 378 -1.54 11.23 4.79
C ARG A 378 -2.03 12.67 5.05
N ARG A 379 -1.99 13.54 4.05
CA ARG A 379 -2.54 14.92 4.08
C ARG A 379 -4.03 15.02 3.71
N GLN A 380 -4.66 13.94 3.24
CA GLN A 380 -6.02 13.93 2.67
C GLN A 380 -6.20 14.85 1.44
N HIS A 381 -5.13 15.09 0.67
CA HIS A 381 -5.14 15.89 -0.55
C HIS A 381 -5.51 15.05 -1.79
N TRP A 382 -6.70 14.45 -1.77
CA TRP A 382 -7.11 13.45 -2.76
C TRP A 382 -7.11 13.98 -4.21
N ASP A 383 -7.45 15.25 -4.43
CA ASP A 383 -7.47 15.80 -5.79
C ASP A 383 -6.05 15.95 -6.37
N ALA A 384 -5.04 16.23 -5.52
CA ALA A 384 -3.63 16.20 -5.95
C ALA A 384 -3.16 14.76 -6.25
N VAL A 385 -3.76 13.74 -5.64
CA VAL A 385 -3.51 12.33 -5.99
C VAL A 385 -4.10 11.99 -7.35
N ASP A 386 -5.32 12.46 -7.69
CA ASP A 386 -5.88 12.27 -9.04
C ASP A 386 -4.95 12.91 -10.11
N ASP A 387 -4.44 14.13 -9.86
CA ASP A 387 -3.48 14.81 -10.75
C ASP A 387 -2.18 14.03 -10.90
N ILE A 388 -1.63 13.43 -9.83
CA ILE A 388 -0.40 12.63 -9.90
C ILE A 388 -0.67 11.32 -10.65
N LEU A 389 -1.74 10.59 -10.31
CA LEU A 389 -2.12 9.32 -10.94
C LEU A 389 -2.34 9.48 -12.45
N ALA A 390 -3.02 10.55 -12.87
CA ALA A 390 -3.27 10.84 -14.28
C ALA A 390 -1.99 11.13 -15.10
N ASN A 391 -0.88 11.45 -14.42
CA ASN A 391 0.43 11.73 -15.03
C ASN A 391 1.50 10.68 -14.65
N CYS A 392 1.12 9.55 -14.04
CA CYS A 392 2.02 8.42 -13.82
C CYS A 392 2.21 7.65 -15.14
N SER A 393 3.45 7.23 -15.40
CA SER A 393 3.79 6.36 -16.53
C SER A 393 4.65 5.19 -16.02
N PRO A 394 4.03 4.04 -15.72
CA PRO A 394 4.75 2.83 -15.34
C PRO A 394 5.52 2.28 -16.55
N ASN A 395 6.74 1.81 -16.32
CA ASN A 395 7.63 1.26 -17.35
C ASN A 395 8.00 -0.22 -17.09
N ALA A 396 7.38 -0.87 -16.10
CA ALA A 396 7.64 -2.25 -15.70
C ALA A 396 6.41 -2.86 -15.00
N PRO A 397 6.18 -4.19 -15.08
CA PRO A 397 4.98 -4.84 -14.52
C PRO A 397 4.75 -4.58 -13.02
N ASP A 398 5.81 -4.46 -12.21
CA ASP A 398 5.67 -4.16 -10.78
C ASP A 398 5.26 -2.70 -10.51
N GLN A 399 5.54 -1.79 -11.46
CA GLN A 399 5.06 -0.41 -11.43
C GLN A 399 3.57 -0.34 -11.81
N ASP A 400 3.12 -1.15 -12.78
CA ASP A 400 1.69 -1.28 -13.12
C ASP A 400 0.88 -1.77 -11.90
N ARG A 401 1.37 -2.80 -11.20
CA ARG A 401 0.77 -3.33 -9.96
C ARG A 401 0.69 -2.28 -8.85
N LEU A 402 1.77 -1.53 -8.61
CA LEU A 402 1.78 -0.49 -7.59
C LEU A 402 0.83 0.68 -7.96
N LEU A 403 0.76 1.04 -9.23
CA LEU A 403 -0.18 2.06 -9.72
C LEU A 403 -1.64 1.62 -9.59
N LEU A 404 -1.94 0.35 -9.88
CA LEU A 404 -3.25 -0.26 -9.65
C LEU A 404 -3.66 -0.18 -8.17
N LEU A 405 -2.75 -0.53 -7.25
CA LEU A 405 -2.99 -0.40 -5.80
C LEU A 405 -3.27 1.05 -5.40
N LYS A 406 -2.48 2.03 -5.87
CA LYS A 406 -2.73 3.45 -5.57
C LYS A 406 -4.04 3.98 -6.17
N THR A 407 -4.44 3.47 -7.33
CA THR A 407 -5.74 3.80 -7.95
C THR A 407 -6.91 3.24 -7.13
N PHE A 408 -6.80 2.00 -6.65
CA PHE A 408 -7.78 1.39 -5.73
C PHE A 408 -7.86 2.15 -4.40
N GLU A 409 -6.73 2.49 -3.77
CA GLU A 409 -6.69 3.28 -2.54
C GLU A 409 -7.37 4.64 -2.72
N GLN A 410 -7.11 5.34 -3.83
CA GLN A 410 -7.76 6.61 -4.17
C GLN A 410 -9.27 6.48 -4.41
N ALA A 411 -9.72 5.40 -5.04
CA ALA A 411 -11.16 5.11 -5.21
C ALA A 411 -11.85 4.93 -3.84
N CYS A 412 -11.23 4.14 -2.95
CA CYS A 412 -11.67 3.98 -1.56
C CYS A 412 -11.74 5.34 -0.83
N PHE A 413 -10.64 6.11 -0.78
CA PHE A 413 -10.59 7.38 -0.04
C PHE A 413 -11.60 8.43 -0.53
N LYS A 414 -11.91 8.46 -1.84
CA LYS A 414 -12.94 9.34 -2.40
C LYS A 414 -14.37 8.76 -2.36
N GLY A 415 -14.59 7.62 -1.69
CA GLY A 415 -15.90 6.99 -1.53
C GLY A 415 -16.48 6.40 -2.83
N ARG A 416 -15.64 6.16 -3.84
CA ARG A 416 -16.03 5.63 -5.16
C ARG A 416 -16.06 4.11 -5.11
N ILE A 417 -17.07 3.57 -4.42
CA ILE A 417 -17.20 2.13 -4.13
C ILE A 417 -17.22 1.31 -5.43
N GLU A 418 -18.02 1.71 -6.42
CA GLU A 418 -18.13 1.01 -7.71
C GLU A 418 -16.80 0.94 -8.49
N ASP A 419 -16.00 2.02 -8.47
CA ASP A 419 -14.66 2.05 -9.06
C ASP A 419 -13.73 1.06 -8.34
N ALA A 420 -13.75 1.07 -7.00
CA ALA A 420 -12.93 0.17 -6.18
C ALA A 420 -13.30 -1.31 -6.37
N GLU A 421 -14.59 -1.64 -6.51
CA GLU A 421 -15.05 -3.00 -6.79
C GLU A 421 -14.56 -3.54 -8.15
N GLN A 422 -14.45 -2.70 -9.17
CA GLN A 422 -13.95 -3.10 -10.49
C GLN A 422 -12.44 -3.36 -10.50
N LEU A 423 -11.69 -2.71 -9.61
CA LEU A 423 -10.25 -2.90 -9.47
C LEU A 423 -9.89 -4.08 -8.56
N LEU A 424 -10.75 -4.44 -7.61
CA LEU A 424 -10.48 -5.49 -6.61
C LEU A 424 -10.08 -6.87 -7.22
N PRO A 425 -10.71 -7.39 -8.29
CA PRO A 425 -10.30 -8.66 -8.91
C PRO A 425 -8.90 -8.62 -9.53
N GLN A 426 -8.37 -7.44 -9.85
CA GLN A 426 -7.03 -7.27 -10.43
C GLN A 426 -5.94 -7.24 -9.34
N LEU A 427 -6.31 -6.97 -8.08
CA LEU A 427 -5.43 -7.06 -6.90
C LEU A 427 -5.48 -8.44 -6.22
N VAL A 428 -6.37 -9.32 -6.67
CA VAL A 428 -6.68 -10.63 -6.08
C VAL A 428 -6.78 -11.68 -7.20
N GLU A 429 -5.64 -12.20 -7.62
CA GLU A 429 -5.56 -13.23 -8.67
C GLU A 429 -5.45 -14.63 -8.03
N GLY A 430 -6.56 -15.38 -8.07
CA GLY A 430 -6.62 -16.75 -7.56
C GLY A 430 -6.31 -16.84 -6.05
N GLU A 431 -5.23 -17.55 -5.69
CA GLU A 431 -4.76 -17.67 -4.30
C GLU A 431 -3.83 -16.52 -3.88
N THR A 432 -3.32 -15.72 -4.83
CA THR A 432 -2.36 -14.64 -4.57
C THR A 432 -3.04 -13.28 -4.41
N ILE A 433 -2.54 -12.49 -3.44
CA ILE A 433 -2.93 -11.09 -3.21
C ILE A 433 -1.70 -10.23 -3.50
N GLU A 434 -1.89 -9.12 -4.21
CA GLU A 434 -0.82 -8.20 -4.57
C GLU A 434 -0.06 -7.68 -3.32
N ALA A 435 1.25 -7.49 -3.46
CA ALA A 435 2.12 -7.20 -2.32
C ALA A 435 1.75 -5.87 -1.66
N GLY A 436 1.41 -5.91 -0.36
CA GLY A 436 0.98 -4.74 0.39
C GLY A 436 -0.47 -4.27 0.11
N ALA A 437 -1.23 -4.94 -0.75
CA ALA A 437 -2.63 -4.59 -1.01
C ALA A 437 -3.59 -5.02 0.11
N LEU A 438 -3.25 -6.08 0.87
CA LEU A 438 -4.11 -6.66 1.91
C LEU A 438 -4.65 -5.63 2.92
N PRO A 439 -3.86 -4.68 3.49
CA PRO A 439 -4.40 -3.67 4.40
C PRO A 439 -5.51 -2.79 3.81
N SER A 440 -5.40 -2.45 2.53
CA SER A 440 -6.35 -1.58 1.86
C SER A 440 -7.58 -2.35 1.38
N ILE A 441 -7.42 -3.61 0.98
CA ILE A 441 -8.55 -4.53 0.71
C ILE A 441 -9.37 -4.79 1.99
N LEU A 442 -8.72 -5.07 3.13
CA LEU A 442 -9.42 -5.30 4.39
C LEU A 442 -10.16 -4.05 4.90
N ARG A 443 -9.60 -2.86 4.71
CA ARG A 443 -10.29 -1.57 4.99
C ARG A 443 -11.51 -1.36 4.07
N PHE A 444 -11.39 -1.69 2.79
CA PHE A 444 -12.50 -1.61 1.85
C PHE A 444 -13.64 -2.61 2.20
N ALA A 445 -13.29 -3.84 2.54
CA ALA A 445 -14.27 -4.83 3.01
C ALA A 445 -14.95 -4.39 4.33
N ALA A 446 -14.20 -3.71 5.23
CA ALA A 446 -14.75 -3.15 6.46
C ALA A 446 -15.74 -2.00 6.19
N GLU A 447 -15.44 -1.11 5.22
CA GLU A 447 -16.38 -0.08 4.75
C GLU A 447 -17.70 -0.69 4.27
N LYS A 448 -17.61 -1.77 3.48
CA LYS A 448 -18.78 -2.53 3.02
C LYS A 448 -19.45 -3.41 4.08
N ARG A 449 -18.90 -3.47 5.31
CA ARG A 449 -19.33 -4.38 6.40
C ARG A 449 -19.27 -5.86 6.03
N ASP A 450 -18.41 -6.22 5.08
CA ASP A 450 -18.22 -7.60 4.65
C ASP A 450 -17.24 -8.33 5.59
N TRP A 451 -17.71 -8.57 6.81
CA TRP A 451 -16.97 -9.30 7.85
C TRP A 451 -16.65 -10.73 7.41
N ALA A 452 -17.47 -11.33 6.54
CA ALA A 452 -17.23 -12.64 5.96
C ALA A 452 -16.03 -12.62 5.01
N GLN A 453 -15.95 -11.63 4.11
CA GLN A 453 -14.79 -11.44 3.23
C GLN A 453 -13.51 -11.12 4.02
N ILE A 454 -13.57 -10.27 5.06
CA ILE A 454 -12.41 -10.01 5.94
C ILE A 454 -11.90 -11.31 6.56
N ARG A 455 -12.81 -12.15 7.05
CA ARG A 455 -12.48 -13.45 7.63
C ARG A 455 -11.88 -14.39 6.59
N GLU A 456 -12.52 -14.55 5.43
CA GLU A 456 -12.02 -15.38 4.32
C GLU A 456 -10.60 -14.95 3.92
N LEU A 457 -10.36 -13.66 3.74
CA LEU A 457 -9.04 -13.11 3.40
C LEU A 457 -8.00 -13.36 4.49
N THR A 458 -8.38 -13.27 5.77
CA THR A 458 -7.49 -13.55 6.91
C THR A 458 -7.14 -15.05 6.98
N GLU A 459 -8.11 -15.93 6.77
CA GLU A 459 -7.93 -17.39 6.75
C GLU A 459 -7.09 -17.81 5.54
N ARG A 460 -7.42 -17.29 4.35
CA ARG A 460 -6.73 -17.56 3.07
C ARG A 460 -5.27 -17.09 3.07
N THR A 461 -4.98 -15.93 3.65
CA THR A 461 -3.59 -15.46 3.81
C THR A 461 -2.87 -16.14 4.97
N ASN A 462 -3.58 -16.80 5.89
CA ASN A 462 -3.02 -17.32 7.14
C ASN A 462 -2.13 -16.27 7.85
N LEU A 463 -2.62 -15.02 7.92
CA LEU A 463 -1.91 -13.85 8.48
C LEU A 463 -0.55 -13.51 7.83
N VAL A 464 -0.26 -14.01 6.61
CA VAL A 464 0.86 -13.51 5.79
C VAL A 464 0.59 -12.06 5.40
N GLY A 465 1.55 -11.16 5.62
CA GLY A 465 1.39 -9.73 5.36
C GLY A 465 0.46 -8.99 6.35
N PHE A 466 0.07 -9.63 7.46
CA PHE A 466 -0.73 -8.98 8.50
C PHE A 466 0.06 -7.89 9.23
N ASP A 467 -0.47 -6.67 9.22
CA ASP A 467 0.01 -5.52 9.99
C ASP A 467 -1.01 -5.16 11.08
N PHE A 468 -0.63 -5.40 12.34
CA PHE A 468 -1.44 -5.08 13.50
C PHE A 468 -1.84 -3.59 13.59
N ASP A 469 -0.99 -2.65 13.16
CA ASP A 469 -1.26 -1.22 13.29
C ASP A 469 -2.19 -0.70 12.18
N GLN A 470 -2.27 -1.40 11.04
CA GLN A 470 -3.15 -1.02 9.93
C GLN A 470 -4.47 -1.79 9.88
N THR A 471 -4.52 -3.04 10.35
CA THR A 471 -5.71 -3.93 10.22
C THR A 471 -6.01 -4.78 11.45
N GLY A 472 -5.28 -4.62 12.55
CA GLY A 472 -5.47 -5.43 13.76
C GLY A 472 -6.91 -5.37 14.29
N ASP A 473 -7.52 -4.18 14.32
CA ASP A 473 -8.89 -3.98 14.79
C ASP A 473 -9.92 -4.56 13.81
N ILE A 474 -9.70 -4.43 12.51
CA ILE A 474 -10.61 -4.92 11.45
C ILE A 474 -10.68 -6.44 11.49
N VAL A 475 -9.52 -7.11 11.53
CA VAL A 475 -9.42 -8.57 11.64
C VAL A 475 -10.06 -9.04 12.94
N PHE A 476 -9.74 -8.40 14.07
CA PHE A 476 -10.32 -8.76 15.36
C PHE A 476 -11.84 -8.56 15.40
N ARG A 477 -12.36 -7.45 14.85
CA ARG A 477 -13.81 -7.21 14.72
C ARG A 477 -14.47 -8.31 13.90
N ALA A 478 -13.92 -8.69 12.76
CA ALA A 478 -14.51 -9.73 11.92
C ALA A 478 -14.66 -11.08 12.65
N PHE A 479 -13.62 -11.54 13.36
CA PHE A 479 -13.69 -12.78 14.15
C PHE A 479 -14.54 -12.65 15.43
N SER A 480 -14.69 -11.43 15.97
CA SER A 480 -15.60 -11.15 17.09
C SER A 480 -17.07 -11.29 16.67
N HIS A 481 -17.45 -10.81 15.49
CA HIS A 481 -18.83 -10.93 14.96
C HIS A 481 -19.27 -12.39 14.77
N SER A 482 -18.33 -13.33 14.60
CA SER A 482 -18.61 -14.76 14.45
C SER A 482 -18.33 -15.63 15.68
N ASP A 483 -18.08 -15.05 16.88
CA ASP A 483 -17.70 -15.75 18.13
C ASP A 483 -16.50 -16.72 17.97
N ASP A 484 -15.52 -16.38 17.11
CA ASP A 484 -14.46 -17.29 16.65
C ASP A 484 -13.04 -16.79 16.99
N LEU A 485 -12.92 -15.96 18.03
CA LEU A 485 -11.63 -15.42 18.50
C LEU A 485 -10.65 -16.51 18.97
N ASP A 486 -11.16 -17.65 19.45
CA ASP A 486 -10.33 -18.84 19.75
C ASP A 486 -9.69 -19.43 18.49
N ALA A 487 -10.39 -19.43 17.34
CA ALA A 487 -9.83 -19.86 16.06
C ALA A 487 -8.74 -18.89 15.58
N LEU A 488 -8.97 -17.57 15.69
CA LEU A 488 -7.93 -16.57 15.38
C LEU A 488 -6.69 -16.73 16.29
N LEU A 489 -6.89 -16.99 17.59
CA LEU A 489 -5.79 -17.28 18.51
C LEU A 489 -5.05 -18.58 18.15
N ALA A 490 -5.75 -19.59 17.63
CA ALA A 490 -5.14 -20.81 17.11
C ALA A 490 -4.32 -20.56 15.84
N MET A 491 -4.82 -19.76 14.89
CA MET A 491 -4.09 -19.34 13.69
C MET A 491 -2.78 -18.62 14.05
N VAL A 492 -2.85 -17.61 14.95
CA VAL A 492 -1.67 -16.90 15.45
C VAL A 492 -0.66 -17.87 16.08
N LYS A 493 -1.11 -18.85 16.86
CA LYS A 493 -0.21 -19.86 17.47
C LYS A 493 0.34 -20.90 16.49
N GLY A 494 -0.33 -21.11 15.34
CA GLY A 494 0.08 -22.03 14.28
C GLY A 494 1.19 -21.48 13.37
N ARG A 495 1.36 -20.15 13.31
CA ARG A 495 2.44 -19.47 12.57
C ARG A 495 3.82 -19.77 13.17
N ALA A 496 4.74 -20.33 12.38
CA ALA A 496 6.09 -20.70 12.86
C ALA A 496 6.87 -19.49 13.45
N ASP A 497 6.64 -18.29 12.92
CA ASP A 497 7.28 -17.03 13.27
C ASP A 497 6.57 -16.24 14.39
N TRP A 498 5.44 -16.69 14.97
CA TRP A 498 4.67 -15.84 15.90
C TRP A 498 5.47 -15.35 17.12
N ARG A 499 6.51 -16.10 17.52
CA ARG A 499 7.40 -15.75 18.64
C ARG A 499 8.47 -14.69 18.30
N THR A 500 8.69 -14.40 17.02
CA THR A 500 9.63 -13.36 16.55
C THR A 500 8.90 -12.21 15.85
N ASN A 501 7.71 -12.45 15.30
CA ASN A 501 6.87 -11.46 14.62
C ASN A 501 6.10 -10.58 15.62
N THR A 502 6.44 -9.28 15.66
CA THR A 502 5.87 -8.30 16.59
C THR A 502 4.36 -8.06 16.39
N HIS A 503 3.86 -8.06 15.15
CA HIS A 503 2.43 -7.83 14.87
C HIS A 503 1.59 -9.03 15.37
N LEU A 504 2.06 -10.26 15.14
CA LEU A 504 1.41 -11.47 15.64
C LEU A 504 1.42 -11.54 17.18
N LYS A 505 2.50 -11.12 17.85
CA LYS A 505 2.52 -11.00 19.32
C LYS A 505 1.49 -10.02 19.84
N ARG A 506 1.38 -8.83 19.22
CA ARG A 506 0.40 -7.81 19.65
C ARG A 506 -1.03 -8.31 19.46
N LEU A 507 -1.34 -8.99 18.36
CA LEU A 507 -2.63 -9.66 18.18
C LEU A 507 -2.89 -10.73 19.25
N ARG A 508 -1.87 -11.55 19.59
CA ARG A 508 -1.96 -12.56 20.66
C ARG A 508 -2.25 -11.94 22.03
N VAL A 509 -1.60 -10.83 22.39
CA VAL A 509 -1.78 -10.15 23.68
C VAL A 509 -3.17 -9.49 23.76
N ALA A 510 -3.64 -8.87 22.67
CA ALA A 510 -5.00 -8.34 22.58
C ALA A 510 -6.07 -9.44 22.74
N LEU A 511 -5.89 -10.59 22.07
CA LEU A 511 -6.75 -11.76 22.22
C LEU A 511 -6.74 -12.31 23.66
N LEU A 512 -5.57 -12.41 24.30
CA LEU A 512 -5.48 -12.90 25.67
C LEU A 512 -6.19 -12.01 26.71
N ASP A 513 -6.14 -10.69 26.58
CA ASP A 513 -6.90 -9.81 27.48
C ASP A 513 -8.41 -9.96 27.31
N HIS A 514 -8.85 -10.07 26.05
CA HIS A 514 -10.27 -10.18 25.72
C HIS A 514 -10.85 -11.55 26.12
N LEU A 515 -10.06 -12.62 26.07
CA LEU A 515 -10.46 -13.96 26.51
C LEU A 515 -10.34 -14.16 28.04
N ALA A 516 -9.68 -13.26 28.77
CA ALA A 516 -9.55 -13.33 30.23
C ALA A 516 -10.78 -12.74 30.95
N MET A 517 -11.75 -13.60 31.25
CA MET A 517 -13.14 -13.24 31.60
C MET A 517 -13.54 -13.53 33.06
N ASP A 518 -12.74 -14.28 33.80
CA ASP A 518 -12.99 -14.66 35.19
C ASP A 518 -11.69 -14.61 36.00
N ARG A 519 -11.77 -14.68 37.33
CA ARG A 519 -10.59 -14.55 38.19
C ARG A 519 -9.46 -15.53 37.85
N SER A 520 -9.77 -16.77 37.46
CA SER A 520 -8.76 -17.77 37.11
C SER A 520 -8.12 -17.53 35.74
N SER A 521 -8.90 -17.10 34.74
CA SER A 521 -8.35 -16.73 33.42
C SER A 521 -7.61 -15.39 33.44
N LEU A 522 -8.04 -14.43 34.27
CA LEU A 522 -7.30 -13.20 34.57
C LEU A 522 -5.96 -13.49 35.25
N GLU A 523 -5.95 -14.31 36.30
CA GLU A 523 -4.73 -14.72 36.99
C GLU A 523 -3.80 -15.53 36.06
N ALA A 524 -4.33 -16.36 35.15
CA ALA A 524 -3.55 -17.09 34.15
C ALA A 524 -2.95 -16.18 33.06
N ALA A 525 -3.73 -15.25 32.50
CA ALA A 525 -3.25 -14.27 31.52
C ALA A 525 -2.15 -13.37 32.10
N LEU A 526 -2.26 -13.00 33.38
CA LEU A 526 -1.23 -12.26 34.12
C LEU A 526 0.09 -13.03 34.32
N GLN A 527 0.14 -14.34 34.09
CA GLN A 527 1.38 -15.14 34.08
C GLN A 527 2.00 -15.28 32.67
N ASP A 528 1.36 -14.79 31.61
CA ASP A 528 1.90 -14.88 30.25
C ASP A 528 3.05 -13.87 30.05
N PRO A 529 4.24 -14.28 29.56
CA PRO A 529 5.39 -13.39 29.43
C PRO A 529 5.20 -12.19 28.50
N ASP A 530 4.46 -12.34 27.39
CA ASP A 530 4.22 -11.21 26.48
C ASP A 530 3.19 -10.24 27.10
N VAL A 531 2.22 -10.75 27.88
CA VAL A 531 1.27 -9.94 28.67
C VAL A 531 1.99 -9.19 29.81
N GLN A 532 3.01 -9.78 30.44
CA GLN A 532 3.82 -9.09 31.45
C GLN A 532 4.74 -8.03 30.86
N ALA A 533 5.23 -8.23 29.63
CA ALA A 533 5.98 -7.22 28.88
C ALA A 533 5.09 -6.03 28.48
N ASP A 534 3.84 -6.29 28.09
CA ASP A 534 2.82 -5.26 27.85
C ASP A 534 2.26 -4.71 29.17
N LYS A 535 2.88 -3.62 29.65
CA LYS A 535 2.44 -2.91 30.86
C LYS A 535 0.99 -2.42 30.79
N VAL A 536 0.45 -2.09 29.61
CA VAL A 536 -0.94 -1.61 29.48
C VAL A 536 -1.89 -2.77 29.75
N THR A 537 -1.66 -3.91 29.07
CA THR A 537 -2.47 -5.11 29.27
C THR A 537 -2.32 -5.69 30.68
N SER A 538 -1.12 -5.76 31.23
CA SER A 538 -0.90 -6.22 32.61
C SER A 538 -1.66 -5.36 33.65
N THR A 539 -1.62 -4.03 33.52
CA THR A 539 -2.34 -3.11 34.40
C THR A 539 -3.87 -3.25 34.23
N ARG A 540 -4.35 -3.39 32.99
CA ARG A 540 -5.77 -3.62 32.65
C ARG A 540 -6.31 -4.88 33.36
N LEU A 541 -5.57 -5.99 33.31
CA LEU A 541 -5.95 -7.25 33.96
C LEU A 541 -5.92 -7.16 35.50
N GLN A 542 -4.99 -6.41 36.10
CA GLN A 542 -4.94 -6.19 37.56
C GLN A 542 -6.11 -5.32 38.07
N ASN A 543 -6.52 -4.32 37.30
CA ASN A 543 -7.65 -3.45 37.66
C ASN A 543 -9.01 -4.18 37.63
N LYS A 544 -9.15 -5.24 36.81
CA LYS A 544 -10.35 -6.12 36.78
C LYS A 544 -10.61 -6.86 38.12
N LEU A 545 -9.74 -6.74 39.15
CA LEU A 545 -9.77 -7.55 40.38
C LEU A 545 -10.31 -6.87 41.68
N SER A 546 -10.56 -5.55 41.73
CA SER A 546 -10.44 -4.79 43.01
C SER A 546 -11.52 -3.70 43.30
N ILE A 547 -12.78 -4.04 43.66
CA ILE A 547 -13.92 -3.06 43.71
C ILE A 547 -14.88 -3.23 44.92
N ALA A 548 -15.50 -2.13 45.42
CA ALA A 548 -16.56 -2.08 46.45
C ALA A 548 -17.58 -0.90 46.24
N PRO A 549 -18.81 -0.90 46.83
CA PRO A 549 -19.93 0.03 46.46
C PRO A 549 -20.36 1.11 47.51
N MET A 550 -21.15 2.13 47.10
CA MET A 550 -21.81 3.18 47.94
C MET A 550 -23.09 3.79 47.29
N VAL A 551 -23.92 4.61 48.01
CA VAL A 551 -25.35 4.93 47.68
C VAL A 551 -25.80 6.41 47.93
N VAL A 552 -26.88 6.87 47.24
CA VAL A 552 -27.78 8.09 47.30
C VAL A 552 -27.67 8.99 46.03
N GLY A 553 -28.71 9.61 45.40
CA GLY A 553 -30.17 9.76 45.65
C GLY A 553 -30.96 10.41 44.46
N ASP A 554 -32.17 11.00 44.65
CA ASP A 554 -32.99 11.63 43.55
C ASP A 554 -34.01 12.72 44.01
N THR A 555 -33.94 13.95 43.46
CA THR A 555 -35.05 14.83 42.99
C THR A 555 -34.59 16.29 42.71
N GLY A 556 -34.67 16.81 41.47
CA GLY A 556 -34.50 18.26 41.26
C GLY A 556 -34.68 18.87 39.85
N ASP A 557 -34.46 20.20 39.79
CA ASP A 557 -34.84 21.14 38.70
C ASP A 557 -33.92 21.13 37.47
N GLU A 558 -32.79 20.44 37.57
CA GLU A 558 -31.74 20.35 36.54
C GLU A 558 -31.74 18.96 35.89
N VAL A 559 -31.16 18.87 34.69
CA VAL A 559 -31.04 17.60 33.95
C VAL A 559 -29.63 17.41 33.43
N ILE A 560 -29.05 16.24 33.68
CA ILE A 560 -27.94 15.71 32.88
C ILE A 560 -28.56 14.69 31.93
N PHE A 561 -28.26 14.79 30.64
CA PHE A 561 -28.73 13.80 29.68
C PHE A 561 -27.65 13.28 28.74
N LEU A 562 -27.81 12.02 28.38
CA LEU A 562 -26.97 11.27 27.46
C LEU A 562 -27.85 10.67 26.37
N CYS A 563 -27.27 10.45 25.19
CA CYS A 563 -27.88 9.65 24.13
C CYS A 563 -26.90 8.54 23.76
N THR A 564 -27.38 7.31 23.57
CA THR A 564 -26.55 6.14 23.28
C THR A 564 -27.13 5.33 22.13
N SER A 565 -26.25 4.72 21.33
CA SER A 565 -26.58 3.59 20.46
C SER A 565 -26.01 2.29 21.01
N ASN A 566 -26.41 1.19 20.39
CA ASN A 566 -25.98 -0.18 20.68
C ASN A 566 -24.44 -0.35 20.71
N ASN A 567 -23.69 0.46 19.94
CA ASN A 567 -22.22 0.48 19.88
C ASN A 567 -21.50 1.31 20.96
N TYR A 568 -22.26 2.07 21.78
CA TYR A 568 -21.73 3.01 22.76
C TYR A 568 -22.22 2.75 24.20
N ARG A 569 -23.06 1.73 24.42
CA ARG A 569 -23.61 1.33 25.73
C ARG A 569 -22.57 1.24 26.85
N ALA A 570 -21.40 0.66 26.56
CA ALA A 570 -20.28 0.57 27.50
C ALA A 570 -19.73 1.95 27.91
N GLY A 571 -19.54 2.85 26.94
CA GLY A 571 -19.16 4.23 27.19
C GLY A 571 -20.19 4.95 28.06
N THR A 572 -21.47 4.86 27.70
CA THR A 572 -22.59 5.47 28.43
C THR A 572 -22.61 5.04 29.89
N ALA A 573 -22.52 3.74 30.18
CA ALA A 573 -22.51 3.24 31.55
C ALA A 573 -21.26 3.64 32.36
N VAL A 574 -20.10 3.79 31.70
CA VAL A 574 -18.88 4.31 32.36
C VAL A 574 -18.96 5.81 32.60
N THR A 575 -19.54 6.57 31.68
CA THR A 575 -19.83 7.99 31.86
C THR A 575 -20.72 8.18 33.09
N VAL A 576 -21.85 7.45 33.16
CA VAL A 576 -22.76 7.41 34.30
C VAL A 576 -22.04 7.02 35.60
N MET A 577 -21.23 5.96 35.58
CA MET A 577 -20.47 5.54 36.77
C MET A 577 -19.49 6.62 37.24
N SER A 578 -18.76 7.25 36.33
CA SER A 578 -17.84 8.34 36.65
C SER A 578 -18.56 9.59 37.18
N LEU A 579 -19.74 9.90 36.64
CA LEU A 579 -20.59 10.98 37.13
C LEU A 579 -21.04 10.72 38.58
N ILE A 580 -21.49 9.50 38.88
CA ILE A 580 -21.88 9.10 40.25
C ILE A 580 -20.69 9.15 41.22
N GLU A 581 -19.50 8.73 40.78
CA GLU A 581 -18.29 8.75 41.60
C GLU A 581 -17.74 10.15 41.88
N LYS A 582 -17.99 11.13 41.01
CA LYS A 582 -17.40 12.48 41.07
C LYS A 582 -18.37 13.57 41.51
N CYS A 583 -19.67 13.40 41.26
CA CYS A 583 -20.69 14.43 41.42
C CYS A 583 -21.89 13.98 42.29
N PRO A 584 -21.69 13.31 43.45
CA PRO A 584 -22.79 12.79 44.25
C PRO A 584 -23.72 13.90 44.78
N ASP A 585 -23.17 15.05 45.14
CA ASP A 585 -23.95 16.19 45.66
C ASP A 585 -24.79 16.85 44.55
N LEU A 586 -24.24 17.00 43.34
CA LEU A 586 -24.97 17.48 42.16
C LEU A 586 -26.14 16.55 41.79
N LEU A 587 -25.89 15.24 41.76
CA LEU A 587 -26.91 14.23 41.45
C LEU A 587 -28.05 14.18 42.48
N SER A 588 -27.83 14.66 43.72
CA SER A 588 -28.92 14.78 44.68
C SER A 588 -30.02 15.77 44.27
N ASN A 589 -29.70 16.74 43.40
CA ASN A 589 -30.61 17.79 42.91
C ASN A 589 -30.78 17.79 41.38
N CYS A 590 -30.29 16.76 40.68
CA CYS A 590 -30.29 16.71 39.22
C CYS A 590 -30.83 15.37 38.72
N ARG A 591 -31.73 15.41 37.73
CA ARG A 591 -32.24 14.18 37.09
C ARG A 591 -31.26 13.69 36.04
N LEU A 592 -30.99 12.39 36.03
CA LEU A 592 -30.18 11.75 34.99
C LEU A 592 -31.12 11.09 33.96
N MET A 593 -31.07 11.55 32.71
CA MET A 593 -31.89 11.08 31.60
C MET A 593 -31.01 10.40 30.53
N ILE A 594 -31.41 9.24 30.04
CA ILE A 594 -30.66 8.50 29.01
C ILE A 594 -31.60 8.13 27.88
N VAL A 595 -31.29 8.59 26.68
CA VAL A 595 -32.04 8.27 25.46
C VAL A 595 -31.35 7.12 24.73
N THR A 596 -32.11 6.08 24.40
CA THR A 596 -31.62 4.86 23.75
C THR A 596 -32.29 4.65 22.39
N GLU A 597 -31.72 3.77 21.57
CA GLU A 597 -32.41 3.20 20.42
C GLU A 597 -33.64 2.39 20.88
N ASP A 598 -34.66 2.26 20.01
CA ASP A 598 -35.96 1.65 20.37
C ASP A 598 -35.87 0.15 20.69
N ASP A 599 -34.83 -0.54 20.18
CA ASP A 599 -34.53 -1.95 20.43
C ASP A 599 -33.56 -2.19 21.60
N ASP A 600 -33.04 -1.12 22.22
CA ASP A 600 -32.04 -1.23 23.29
C ASP A 600 -32.68 -1.63 24.64
N THR A 601 -32.78 -2.94 24.85
CA THR A 601 -33.18 -3.53 26.13
C THR A 601 -32.05 -3.63 27.16
N LEU A 602 -30.78 -3.53 26.72
CA LEU A 602 -29.62 -3.77 27.57
C LEU A 602 -29.26 -2.55 28.41
N THR A 603 -29.25 -1.35 27.82
CA THR A 603 -28.96 -0.11 28.57
C THR A 603 -29.95 0.07 29.73
N PRO A 604 -31.28 -0.07 29.57
CA PRO A 604 -32.21 -0.03 30.70
C PRO A 604 -31.93 -1.08 31.79
N GLU A 605 -31.55 -2.33 31.48
CA GLU A 605 -31.19 -3.29 32.53
C GLU A 605 -29.96 -2.79 33.32
N VAL A 606 -28.92 -2.33 32.62
CA VAL A 606 -27.66 -1.87 33.22
C VAL A 606 -27.90 -0.65 34.11
N MET A 607 -28.68 0.33 33.64
CA MET A 607 -29.04 1.50 34.43
C MET A 607 -29.87 1.10 35.66
N ASN A 608 -30.81 0.17 35.54
CA ASN A 608 -31.54 -0.36 36.70
C ASN A 608 -30.61 -1.06 37.72
N ARG A 609 -29.53 -1.73 37.28
CA ARG A 609 -28.50 -2.28 38.21
C ARG A 609 -27.74 -1.17 38.91
N ILE A 610 -27.31 -0.12 38.18
CA ILE A 610 -26.64 1.05 38.75
C ILE A 610 -27.56 1.72 39.78
N THR A 611 -28.81 2.02 39.43
CA THR A 611 -29.84 2.55 40.34
C THR A 611 -30.02 1.68 41.58
N SER A 612 -30.09 0.35 41.42
CA SER A 612 -30.26 -0.57 42.56
C SER A 612 -29.05 -0.60 43.51
N ALA A 613 -27.84 -0.41 42.97
CA ALA A 613 -26.59 -0.47 43.72
C ALA A 613 -26.13 0.87 44.29
N THR A 614 -26.55 1.98 43.68
CA THR A 614 -26.13 3.36 44.02
C THR A 614 -27.26 4.26 44.49
N GLY A 615 -28.53 3.86 44.37
CA GLY A 615 -29.69 4.67 44.79
C GLY A 615 -29.98 5.91 43.93
N VAL A 616 -29.05 6.33 43.06
CA VAL A 616 -29.24 7.40 42.07
C VAL A 616 -30.31 6.95 41.07
N GLN A 617 -31.38 7.73 40.88
CA GLN A 617 -32.41 7.37 39.91
C GLN A 617 -32.00 7.80 38.50
N ILE A 618 -32.23 6.91 37.53
CA ILE A 618 -31.85 7.09 36.13
C ILE A 618 -33.09 6.84 35.27
N GLN A 619 -33.49 7.83 34.49
CA GLN A 619 -34.67 7.78 33.61
C GLN A 619 -34.23 7.39 32.20
N THR A 620 -34.68 6.23 31.70
CA THR A 620 -34.40 5.78 30.33
C THR A 620 -35.60 6.02 29.43
N HIS A 621 -35.37 6.64 28.27
CA HIS A 621 -36.37 6.92 27.24
C HIS A 621 -35.91 6.33 25.90
N VAL A 622 -36.85 5.85 25.09
CA VAL A 622 -36.54 5.42 23.72
C VAL A 622 -36.63 6.59 22.75
N ALA A 623 -35.87 6.56 21.66
CA ALA A 623 -35.79 7.67 20.71
C ALA A 623 -37.15 8.02 20.08
N SER A 624 -38.00 7.02 19.81
CA SER A 624 -39.36 7.21 19.26
C SER A 624 -40.32 7.95 20.20
N ASP A 625 -40.04 8.07 21.50
CA ASP A 625 -40.81 8.93 22.43
C ASP A 625 -40.55 10.42 22.19
N LEU A 626 -39.44 10.77 21.50
CA LEU A 626 -38.90 12.12 21.40
C LEU A 626 -38.84 12.66 19.97
N ILE A 627 -38.92 11.79 18.96
CA ILE A 627 -38.80 12.11 17.53
C ILE A 627 -40.17 12.00 16.86
N GLU A 628 -40.53 12.98 16.03
CA GLU A 628 -41.78 12.95 15.26
C GLU A 628 -41.66 11.89 14.14
N PRO A 629 -42.63 10.95 13.96
CA PRO A 629 -42.50 9.79 13.05
C PRO A 629 -42.26 10.10 11.57
N GLU A 630 -42.40 11.36 11.17
CA GLU A 630 -42.27 11.87 9.80
C GLU A 630 -40.88 12.48 9.54
N THR A 631 -39.98 12.44 10.53
CA THR A 631 -38.62 12.99 10.45
C THR A 631 -37.69 12.02 9.72
N ASP A 632 -37.34 12.35 8.48
CA ASP A 632 -36.31 11.63 7.73
C ASP A 632 -34.90 12.00 8.25
N LEU A 633 -34.15 10.99 8.68
CA LEU A 633 -32.78 11.11 9.19
C LEU A 633 -31.74 10.52 8.22
N ASP A 634 -32.16 9.93 7.09
CA ASP A 634 -31.28 9.25 6.12
C ASP A 634 -30.64 10.25 5.14
N SER A 635 -29.89 11.22 5.67
CA SER A 635 -29.12 12.17 4.86
C SER A 635 -27.89 11.51 4.22
N SER A 636 -27.77 11.57 2.89
CA SER A 636 -26.65 10.98 2.13
C SER A 636 -25.28 11.61 2.43
N TYR A 637 -24.24 10.77 2.51
CA TYR A 637 -22.92 11.13 3.05
C TYR A 637 -21.76 11.07 2.03
N GLY A 638 -20.56 11.58 2.39
CA GLY A 638 -19.46 11.80 1.43
C GLY A 638 -18.02 11.86 1.98
N VAL A 639 -17.66 11.03 2.98
CA VAL A 639 -16.27 10.78 3.40
C VAL A 639 -16.09 9.30 3.76
N PHE A 640 -14.94 8.68 3.43
CA PHE A 640 -14.58 7.30 3.77
C PHE A 640 -14.34 7.14 5.28
N THR A 641 -15.03 6.21 5.95
CA THR A 641 -15.00 6.05 7.42
C THR A 641 -14.57 4.68 7.91
N SER A 642 -14.14 3.78 7.01
CA SER A 642 -13.88 2.36 7.28
C SER A 642 -15.07 1.64 7.93
N GLY A 643 -16.30 1.98 7.51
CA GLY A 643 -17.55 1.33 7.93
C GLY A 643 -18.16 1.87 9.21
N HIS A 644 -17.62 2.97 9.73
CA HIS A 644 -18.13 3.67 10.91
C HIS A 644 -19.30 4.60 10.52
N GLU A 645 -20.51 4.07 10.49
CA GLU A 645 -21.72 4.90 10.58
C GLU A 645 -21.67 5.72 11.87
N LEU A 646 -21.70 7.05 11.72
CA LEU A 646 -22.25 7.94 12.72
C LEU A 646 -23.78 7.77 12.66
N ALA A 647 -24.27 6.88 13.52
CA ALA A 647 -25.66 6.44 13.54
C ALA A 647 -26.64 7.60 13.76
N SER A 648 -27.91 7.38 13.40
CA SER A 648 -29.04 8.27 13.67
C SER A 648 -29.13 8.72 15.13
N SER A 649 -28.57 7.93 16.07
CA SER A 649 -28.43 8.28 17.49
C SER A 649 -27.65 9.57 17.77
N ALA A 650 -26.78 10.00 16.86
CA ALA A 650 -26.08 11.29 16.97
C ALA A 650 -27.08 12.46 17.05
N TYR A 651 -28.18 12.40 16.29
CA TYR A 651 -29.21 13.43 16.27
C TYR A 651 -30.15 13.39 17.49
N TYR A 652 -30.21 12.28 18.26
CA TYR A 652 -31.10 12.15 19.42
C TYR A 652 -30.86 13.25 20.46
N ARG A 653 -29.62 13.77 20.56
CA ARG A 653 -29.27 14.89 21.47
C ARG A 653 -30.07 16.15 21.16
N ILE A 654 -30.36 16.42 19.89
CA ILE A 654 -31.10 17.61 19.44
C ILE A 654 -32.59 17.46 19.77
N PHE A 655 -33.19 16.29 19.51
CA PHE A 655 -34.59 16.01 19.84
C PHE A 655 -34.84 15.93 21.35
N ALA A 656 -33.92 15.35 22.11
CA ALA A 656 -33.97 15.36 23.57
C ALA A 656 -33.89 16.78 24.15
N ALA A 657 -32.98 17.62 23.64
CA ALA A 657 -32.94 19.03 23.98
C ALA A 657 -34.26 19.75 23.64
N ARG A 658 -34.81 19.53 22.44
CA ARG A 658 -36.09 20.08 21.99
C ARG A 658 -37.23 19.71 22.96
N HIS A 659 -37.29 18.45 23.36
CA HIS A 659 -38.29 17.94 24.30
C HIS A 659 -38.16 18.61 25.68
N LEU A 660 -36.94 18.68 26.24
CA LEU A 660 -36.68 19.32 27.53
C LEU A 660 -37.05 20.82 27.54
N VAL A 661 -36.71 21.54 26.47
CA VAL A 661 -36.94 22.99 26.33
C VAL A 661 -38.43 23.29 26.06
N ARG A 662 -39.04 22.70 25.02
CA ARG A 662 -40.44 23.00 24.65
C ARG A 662 -41.43 22.64 25.75
N ASN A 663 -41.21 21.52 26.46
CA ASN A 663 -42.07 21.10 27.57
C ASN A 663 -41.68 21.76 28.92
N ARG A 664 -40.66 22.63 28.94
CA ARG A 664 -40.16 23.36 30.13
C ARG A 664 -39.85 22.43 31.30
N LEU A 665 -39.25 21.28 31.01
CA LEU A 665 -39.00 20.24 32.01
C LEU A 665 -37.82 20.57 32.91
N CYS A 666 -36.93 21.49 32.53
CA CYS A 666 -35.77 21.91 33.30
C CYS A 666 -35.54 23.42 33.11
N LYS A 667 -34.73 24.01 33.99
CA LYS A 667 -34.18 25.38 33.78
C LYS A 667 -32.91 25.32 32.94
N ARG A 668 -32.05 24.38 33.26
CA ARG A 668 -30.76 24.14 32.61
C ARG A 668 -30.58 22.64 32.40
N ALA A 669 -30.02 22.28 31.24
CA ALA A 669 -29.66 20.91 30.91
C ALA A 669 -28.18 20.84 30.53
N LEU A 670 -27.49 19.79 30.97
CA LEU A 670 -26.15 19.43 30.51
C LEU A 670 -26.26 18.17 29.64
N TYR A 671 -25.91 18.29 28.37
CA TYR A 671 -25.61 17.14 27.53
C TYR A 671 -24.16 16.70 27.73
N VAL A 672 -23.93 15.40 27.83
CA VAL A 672 -22.60 14.79 27.66
C VAL A 672 -22.68 13.58 26.73
N ASP A 673 -21.69 13.45 25.85
CA ASP A 673 -21.59 12.33 24.91
C ASP A 673 -21.34 10.99 25.61
N SER A 674 -21.62 9.90 24.90
CA SER A 674 -21.44 8.52 25.43
C SER A 674 -19.98 8.16 25.71
N ASP A 675 -19.01 8.85 25.11
CA ASP A 675 -17.59 8.53 25.10
C ASP A 675 -16.74 9.52 25.90
N VAL A 676 -17.35 10.15 26.90
CA VAL A 676 -16.63 10.96 27.88
C VAL A 676 -16.30 10.18 29.16
N LEU A 677 -15.51 10.80 30.03
CA LEU A 677 -15.28 10.37 31.41
C LEU A 677 -15.24 11.61 32.30
N ILE A 678 -16.07 11.60 33.34
CA ILE A 678 -16.07 12.65 34.36
C ILE A 678 -14.86 12.40 35.27
N ASN A 679 -13.87 13.31 35.20
CA ASN A 679 -12.61 13.21 35.93
C ASN A 679 -12.65 13.99 37.25
N SER A 680 -13.37 15.11 37.27
CA SER A 680 -13.55 15.99 38.43
C SER A 680 -15.02 16.43 38.54
N ASP A 681 -15.40 17.07 39.65
CA ASP A 681 -16.78 17.51 39.87
C ASP A 681 -17.28 18.55 38.84
N LEU A 682 -18.59 18.51 38.55
CA LEU A 682 -19.28 19.30 37.52
C LEU A 682 -20.03 20.54 38.05
N GLU A 683 -20.08 20.82 39.36
CA GLU A 683 -20.81 21.97 39.93
C GLU A 683 -20.38 23.29 39.24
N SER A 684 -19.08 23.50 39.07
CA SER A 684 -18.51 24.67 38.38
C SER A 684 -18.83 24.79 36.88
N LEU A 685 -19.26 23.69 36.23
CA LEU A 685 -19.79 23.71 34.86
C LEU A 685 -21.30 24.04 34.88
N PHE A 686 -22.04 23.48 35.83
CA PHE A 686 -23.47 23.76 36.00
C PHE A 686 -23.75 25.20 36.38
N GLU A 687 -22.92 25.84 37.20
CA GLU A 687 -23.07 27.24 37.59
C GLU A 687 -22.60 28.26 36.52
N ILE A 688 -21.99 27.81 35.41
CA ILE A 688 -21.31 28.73 34.49
C ILE A 688 -22.29 29.72 33.82
N GLY A 689 -21.94 31.01 33.84
CA GLY A 689 -22.74 32.06 33.21
C GLY A 689 -22.47 32.16 31.71
N LEU A 690 -23.43 31.74 30.87
CA LEU A 690 -23.33 31.76 29.40
C LEU A 690 -23.39 33.16 28.76
N ARG A 691 -23.34 34.23 29.55
CA ARG A 691 -23.33 35.65 29.10
C ARG A 691 -24.46 36.05 28.14
N GLY A 692 -25.62 35.40 28.25
CA GLY A 692 -26.78 35.65 27.38
C GLY A 692 -26.80 34.86 26.08
N ALA A 693 -25.95 33.82 25.93
CA ALA A 693 -26.13 32.81 24.91
C ALA A 693 -27.08 31.70 25.41
N PRO A 694 -27.95 31.11 24.56
CA PRO A 694 -28.78 29.96 24.91
C PRO A 694 -27.98 28.66 25.11
N ILE A 695 -26.78 28.54 24.53
CA ILE A 695 -25.95 27.33 24.62
C ILE A 695 -24.49 27.64 24.95
N GLY A 696 -23.87 26.77 25.75
CA GLY A 696 -22.44 26.74 26.03
C GLY A 696 -21.81 25.47 25.45
N ALA A 697 -20.78 25.60 24.62
CA ALA A 697 -20.06 24.47 24.02
C ALA A 697 -18.56 24.77 23.86
N ARG A 698 -17.69 23.76 23.87
CA ARG A 698 -16.26 23.95 23.58
C ARG A 698 -16.09 24.23 22.09
N ARG A 699 -15.24 25.20 21.71
CA ARG A 699 -14.77 25.32 20.32
C ARG A 699 -14.20 23.99 19.82
N GLU A 700 -14.31 23.72 18.53
CA GLU A 700 -13.59 22.61 17.91
C GLU A 700 -12.12 23.01 17.66
N VAL A 701 -11.20 22.04 17.51
CA VAL A 701 -9.83 22.32 17.09
C VAL A 701 -9.83 22.69 15.61
N THR A 702 -9.08 23.73 15.23
CA THR A 702 -8.91 24.11 13.83
C THR A 702 -8.19 23.00 13.05
N ARG A 703 -8.96 22.23 12.26
CA ARG A 703 -8.51 21.20 11.32
C ARG A 703 -9.06 21.53 9.91
N PRO A 704 -8.46 21.03 8.80
CA PRO A 704 -8.94 21.32 7.45
C PRO A 704 -10.42 20.95 7.23
N GLU A 705 -10.86 19.82 7.78
CA GLU A 705 -12.24 19.33 7.73
C GLU A 705 -13.21 20.33 8.41
N VAL A 706 -12.81 20.86 9.57
CA VAL A 706 -13.58 21.85 10.35
C VAL A 706 -13.63 23.19 9.63
N GLN A 707 -12.53 23.63 9.02
CA GLN A 707 -12.51 24.84 8.18
C GLN A 707 -13.40 24.68 6.93
N ARG A 708 -13.48 23.47 6.35
CA ARG A 708 -14.38 23.15 5.25
C ARG A 708 -15.84 23.22 5.69
N ALA A 709 -16.18 22.69 6.87
CA ALA A 709 -17.52 22.81 7.45
C ALA A 709 -17.87 24.27 7.78
N GLU A 710 -16.92 25.04 8.32
CA GLU A 710 -17.08 26.48 8.56
C GLU A 710 -17.40 27.23 7.26
N GLY A 711 -16.64 26.98 6.19
CA GLY A 711 -16.87 27.57 4.88
C GLY A 711 -18.22 27.16 4.26
N LEU A 712 -18.56 25.87 4.30
CA LEU A 712 -19.78 25.31 3.72
C LEU A 712 -21.06 25.88 4.37
N HIS A 713 -21.05 26.05 5.69
CA HIS A 713 -22.19 26.54 6.47
C HIS A 713 -22.12 28.05 6.77
N GLY A 714 -21.12 28.73 6.23
CA GLY A 714 -20.86 30.15 6.44
C GLY A 714 -20.64 30.52 7.91
N ILE A 715 -20.14 29.59 8.73
CA ILE A 715 -19.78 29.82 10.13
C ILE A 715 -18.46 30.58 10.14
N LYS A 716 -18.32 31.54 11.05
CA LYS A 716 -17.10 32.35 11.14
C LYS A 716 -15.89 31.47 11.55
N PRO A 717 -14.72 31.60 10.92
CA PRO A 717 -13.55 30.80 11.26
C PRO A 717 -13.16 30.86 12.75
N GLY A 718 -12.98 29.69 13.36
CA GLY A 718 -12.71 29.52 14.79
C GLY A 718 -13.92 29.73 15.69
N HIS A 719 -15.14 29.74 15.17
CA HIS A 719 -16.39 29.74 15.95
C HIS A 719 -17.11 28.38 15.94
N TYR A 720 -16.70 27.44 15.09
CA TYR A 720 -17.24 26.07 15.10
C TYR A 720 -17.00 25.41 16.47
N PHE A 721 -18.01 24.71 17.00
CA PHE A 721 -18.01 24.07 18.32
C PHE A 721 -18.23 22.55 18.24
N ASN A 722 -17.74 21.86 19.26
CA ASN A 722 -17.88 20.42 19.43
C ASN A 722 -19.21 20.08 20.13
N SER A 723 -19.96 19.09 19.62
CA SER A 723 -21.30 18.77 20.12
C SER A 723 -21.35 17.83 21.33
N GLY A 724 -20.20 17.32 21.81
CA GLY A 724 -20.18 16.29 22.85
C GLY A 724 -20.27 16.76 24.30
N VAL A 725 -20.24 18.07 24.55
CA VAL A 725 -20.63 18.65 25.86
C VAL A 725 -21.35 19.96 25.60
N LEU A 726 -22.63 20.04 25.99
CA LEU A 726 -23.49 21.20 25.76
C LEU A 726 -24.18 21.63 27.06
N VAL A 727 -23.95 22.86 27.51
CA VAL A 727 -24.75 23.50 28.58
C VAL A 727 -25.89 24.26 27.91
N ILE A 728 -27.13 23.82 28.10
CA ILE A 728 -28.31 24.38 27.45
C ILE A 728 -29.11 25.18 28.49
N GLU A 729 -29.27 26.48 28.26
CA GLU A 729 -30.11 27.36 29.08
C GLU A 729 -31.55 27.29 28.58
N ALA A 730 -32.29 26.29 29.05
CA ALA A 730 -33.66 26.01 28.63
C ALA A 730 -34.65 27.14 28.97
N THR A 731 -34.29 28.08 29.87
CA THR A 731 -35.08 29.29 30.12
C THR A 731 -34.84 30.44 29.14
N HIS A 732 -33.82 30.35 28.27
CA HIS A 732 -33.51 31.38 27.29
C HIS A 732 -34.60 31.45 26.21
N ALA A 733 -35.12 32.65 25.95
CA ALA A 733 -36.30 32.86 25.10
C ALA A 733 -36.17 32.21 23.71
N ASP A 734 -35.03 32.40 23.05
CA ASP A 734 -34.79 31.94 21.68
C ASP A 734 -34.21 30.51 21.61
N CYS A 735 -34.05 29.80 22.74
CA CYS A 735 -33.40 28.48 22.75
C CYS A 735 -34.21 27.43 21.96
N GLY A 736 -35.54 27.50 22.00
CA GLY A 736 -36.40 26.61 21.21
C GLY A 736 -36.17 26.80 19.72
N ASP A 737 -36.20 28.05 19.26
CA ASP A 737 -36.04 28.42 17.85
C ASP A 737 -34.67 28.01 17.30
N HIS A 738 -33.59 28.13 18.08
CA HIS A 738 -32.26 27.64 17.68
C HIS A 738 -32.17 26.10 17.59
N ILE A 739 -32.89 25.36 18.43
CA ILE A 739 -32.99 23.89 18.34
C ILE A 739 -33.80 23.49 17.12
N ASP A 740 -34.94 24.14 16.88
CA ASP A 740 -35.76 23.91 15.68
C ASP A 740 -34.96 24.22 14.40
N ALA A 741 -34.21 25.33 14.36
CA ALA A 741 -33.31 25.66 13.25
C ALA A 741 -32.16 24.64 13.07
N SER A 742 -31.75 23.97 14.15
CA SER A 742 -30.78 22.85 14.07
C SER A 742 -31.42 21.62 13.41
N ILE A 743 -32.70 21.34 13.70
CA ILE A 743 -33.44 20.22 13.08
C ILE A 743 -33.72 20.52 11.60
N ASP A 744 -34.16 21.74 11.27
CA ASP A 744 -34.34 22.19 9.88
C ASP A 744 -33.02 22.06 9.08
N ALA A 745 -31.87 22.22 9.73
CA ALA A 745 -30.59 22.07 9.06
C ALA A 745 -30.29 20.64 8.58
N ILE A 746 -30.84 19.62 9.24
CA ILE A 746 -30.64 18.18 8.93
C ILE A 746 -31.15 17.87 7.52
N SER A 747 -32.39 18.26 7.20
CA SER A 747 -33.01 17.94 5.90
C SER A 747 -32.60 18.88 4.77
N ASN A 748 -31.97 20.03 5.07
CA ASN A 748 -31.74 21.11 4.10
C ASN A 748 -30.26 21.38 3.76
N ASN A 749 -29.29 20.66 4.35
CA ASN A 749 -27.86 20.90 4.16
C ASN A 749 -27.06 19.61 4.00
N THR A 750 -25.92 19.69 3.29
CA THR A 750 -24.91 18.63 3.28
C THR A 750 -24.03 18.74 4.53
N LEU A 751 -24.31 17.93 5.56
CA LEU A 751 -23.65 18.01 6.87
C LEU A 751 -22.39 17.14 6.93
N LEU A 752 -21.20 17.77 7.00
CA LEU A 752 -19.91 17.06 7.09
C LEU A 752 -19.68 16.33 8.44
N PHE A 753 -20.36 16.77 9.49
CA PHE A 753 -20.27 16.21 10.84
C PHE A 753 -21.66 16.07 11.48
N HIS A 754 -22.67 15.65 10.71
CA HIS A 754 -24.02 15.33 11.19
C HIS A 754 -24.61 16.35 12.20
N ASP A 755 -24.97 15.90 13.41
CA ASP A 755 -25.55 16.70 14.50
C ASP A 755 -24.69 17.92 14.85
N GLN A 756 -23.36 17.78 14.77
CA GLN A 756 -22.43 18.85 15.09
C GLN A 756 -22.53 19.98 14.06
N CYS A 757 -22.64 19.65 12.77
CA CYS A 757 -22.91 20.66 11.74
C CYS A 757 -24.29 21.30 11.94
N ALA A 758 -25.33 20.48 12.20
CA ALA A 758 -26.70 20.94 12.42
C ALA A 758 -26.80 21.93 13.59
N LEU A 759 -26.21 21.60 14.75
CA LEU A 759 -26.14 22.46 15.92
C LEU A 759 -25.35 23.74 15.67
N ASN A 760 -24.24 23.68 14.92
CA ASN A 760 -23.46 24.86 14.57
C ASN A 760 -24.18 25.79 13.57
N ILE A 761 -25.08 25.26 12.74
CA ILE A 761 -25.97 26.05 11.87
C ILE A 761 -27.07 26.71 12.71
N GLY A 762 -27.79 25.93 13.54
CA GLY A 762 -28.92 26.43 14.33
C GLY A 762 -28.51 27.45 15.39
N PHE A 763 -27.41 27.21 16.12
CA PHE A 763 -26.86 28.11 17.15
C PHE A 763 -25.79 29.07 16.65
N LYS A 764 -25.77 29.35 15.33
CA LYS A 764 -24.81 30.26 14.70
C LYS A 764 -24.80 31.64 15.39
N ASP A 765 -23.60 32.06 15.80
CA ASP A 765 -23.34 33.28 16.59
C ASP A 765 -24.04 33.38 17.97
N ALA A 766 -24.78 32.34 18.38
CA ALA A 766 -25.56 32.26 19.63
C ALA A 766 -24.97 31.24 20.63
N VAL A 767 -23.63 31.08 20.62
CA VAL A 767 -22.90 30.12 21.47
C VAL A 767 -21.89 30.81 22.40
N PHE A 768 -21.90 30.43 23.67
CA PHE A 768 -20.84 30.74 24.62
C PHE A 768 -19.75 29.66 24.56
N HIS A 769 -18.49 30.06 24.31
CA HIS A 769 -17.41 29.09 24.22
C HIS A 769 -16.89 28.67 25.60
N LEU A 770 -17.11 27.41 25.96
CA LEU A 770 -16.65 26.82 27.22
C LEU A 770 -15.11 26.67 27.23
N PRO A 771 -14.46 26.87 28.39
CA PRO A 771 -13.07 26.48 28.62
C PRO A 771 -12.81 25.00 28.29
N GLU A 772 -11.65 24.69 27.71
CA GLU A 772 -11.32 23.34 27.24
C GLU A 772 -11.39 22.25 28.32
N ARG A 773 -11.19 22.60 29.59
CA ARG A 773 -11.27 21.65 30.70
C ARG A 773 -12.64 20.95 30.83
N TYR A 774 -13.71 21.56 30.32
CA TYR A 774 -15.06 21.01 30.37
C TYR A 774 -15.42 20.13 29.18
N ASN A 775 -14.51 19.99 28.20
CA ASN A 775 -14.59 19.05 27.09
C ASN A 775 -13.15 18.84 26.59
N ARG A 776 -12.34 18.15 27.40
CA ARG A 776 -10.90 18.00 27.16
C ARG A 776 -10.70 16.83 26.21
N PHE A 777 -10.31 17.14 24.99
CA PHE A 777 -10.10 16.14 23.95
C PHE A 777 -8.96 15.19 24.26
N VAL A 778 -9.22 13.91 24.02
CA VAL A 778 -8.30 12.80 24.20
C VAL A 778 -8.26 12.00 22.89
N PRO A 779 -7.34 12.31 21.96
CA PRO A 779 -7.18 11.53 20.73
C PRO A 779 -6.54 10.16 21.03
N PRO A 780 -6.74 9.15 20.16
CA PRO A 780 -6.23 7.79 20.38
C PRO A 780 -4.73 7.64 20.10
N SER A 781 -4.07 8.68 19.56
CA SER A 781 -2.69 8.63 19.07
C SER A 781 -1.63 8.55 20.17
N VAL A 782 -0.74 7.56 20.05
CA VAL A 782 0.44 7.39 20.91
C VAL A 782 1.39 8.58 20.72
N GLY A 783 1.69 9.30 21.81
CA GLY A 783 2.61 10.45 21.81
C GLY A 783 2.05 11.70 22.50
N THR A 784 0.73 11.76 22.74
CA THR A 784 0.11 12.92 23.42
C THR A 784 0.52 13.00 24.89
N ASN A 785 0.97 14.17 25.35
CA ASN A 785 1.43 14.33 26.73
C ASN A 785 0.26 14.23 27.73
N ILE A 786 0.24 13.14 28.51
CA ILE A 786 -0.78 12.86 29.53
C ILE A 786 -0.91 14.02 30.55
N GLN A 787 0.20 14.70 30.90
CA GLN A 787 0.14 15.82 31.84
C GLN A 787 -0.50 17.07 31.24
N GLU A 788 -0.39 17.27 29.91
CA GLU A 788 -1.08 18.36 29.20
C GLU A 788 -2.57 18.04 28.97
N ILE A 789 -2.92 16.77 28.75
CA ILE A 789 -4.32 16.32 28.76
C ILE A 789 -4.94 16.60 30.13
N LEU A 790 -4.33 16.08 31.20
CA LEU A 790 -4.91 16.13 32.54
C LEU A 790 -4.90 17.53 33.17
N ASN A 791 -3.85 18.32 33.00
CA ASN A 791 -3.71 19.64 33.67
C ASN A 791 -3.89 20.84 32.72
N GLY A 792 -4.08 20.60 31.43
CA GLY A 792 -4.06 21.63 30.40
C GLY A 792 -2.65 22.01 29.94
N SER A 793 -2.58 22.70 28.80
CA SER A 793 -1.34 23.23 28.25
C SER A 793 -1.00 24.59 28.87
N ALA A 794 0.21 25.10 28.59
CA ALA A 794 0.60 26.45 29.02
C ALA A 794 -0.30 27.57 28.44
N SER A 795 -0.98 27.33 27.32
CA SER A 795 -1.91 28.28 26.70
C SER A 795 -3.37 28.11 27.15
N GLN A 796 -3.74 26.94 27.67
CA GLN A 796 -5.08 26.61 28.18
C GLN A 796 -4.99 25.80 29.49
N PRO A 797 -4.47 26.41 30.58
CA PRO A 797 -4.23 25.72 31.84
C PRO A 797 -5.54 25.42 32.58
N GLY A 798 -5.57 24.27 33.25
CA GLY A 798 -6.68 23.86 34.12
C GLY A 798 -6.93 22.36 34.04
N GLU A 799 -7.06 21.74 35.22
CA GLU A 799 -7.38 20.32 35.37
C GLU A 799 -8.64 19.96 34.58
N ALA A 800 -8.52 18.92 33.74
CA ALA A 800 -9.59 18.37 32.94
C ALA A 800 -10.72 17.85 33.83
N VAL A 801 -11.90 18.44 33.67
CA VAL A 801 -13.12 18.09 34.40
C VAL A 801 -13.86 16.97 33.67
N ILE A 802 -13.97 17.09 32.35
CA ILE A 802 -14.51 16.07 31.44
C ILE A 802 -13.44 15.73 30.42
N LEU A 803 -13.07 14.46 30.33
CA LEU A 803 -12.21 13.90 29.29
C LEU A 803 -13.11 13.31 28.20
N HIS A 804 -12.92 13.71 26.94
CA HIS A 804 -13.73 13.27 25.81
C HIS A 804 -12.84 12.47 24.84
N TYR A 805 -13.10 11.17 24.72
CA TYR A 805 -12.29 10.24 23.93
C TYR A 805 -12.66 10.33 22.46
N LEU A 806 -12.11 11.31 21.76
CA LEU A 806 -12.35 11.54 20.33
C LEU A 806 -11.85 10.38 19.47
N ASP A 807 -12.45 10.26 18.28
CA ASP A 807 -12.05 9.34 17.21
C ASP A 807 -12.07 7.84 17.64
N ARG A 808 -11.66 6.92 16.77
CA ARG A 808 -11.53 5.47 17.07
C ARG A 808 -10.04 5.07 16.99
N PRO A 809 -9.57 4.06 17.75
CA PRO A 809 -10.30 3.26 18.75
C PRO A 809 -10.74 4.07 19.97
N LYS A 810 -11.79 3.61 20.66
CA LYS A 810 -12.27 4.12 21.97
C LYS A 810 -11.67 3.29 23.12
N PRO A 811 -11.67 3.76 24.38
CA PRO A 811 -11.02 3.03 25.50
C PRO A 811 -11.54 1.63 25.82
N TRP A 812 -12.73 1.26 25.34
CA TRP A 812 -13.28 -0.09 25.43
C TRP A 812 -12.87 -1.02 24.29
N ASP A 813 -12.34 -0.47 23.20
CA ASP A 813 -11.81 -1.27 22.10
C ASP A 813 -10.46 -1.87 22.52
N ALA A 814 -10.24 -3.16 22.22
CA ALA A 814 -9.04 -3.88 22.63
C ALA A 814 -7.71 -3.23 22.15
N PHE A 815 -7.80 -2.38 21.12
CA PHE A 815 -6.72 -1.69 20.41
C PHE A 815 -6.37 -0.31 20.99
N TYR A 816 -7.08 0.17 22.01
CA TYR A 816 -6.79 1.46 22.62
C TYR A 816 -5.47 1.45 23.40
N ASN A 817 -4.43 2.02 22.79
CA ASN A 817 -3.06 1.95 23.32
C ASN A 817 -2.60 3.23 24.07
N HIS A 818 -3.45 4.26 24.21
CA HIS A 818 -3.07 5.47 24.93
C HIS A 818 -3.26 5.29 26.45
N PRO A 819 -2.24 5.51 27.32
CA PRO A 819 -2.35 5.19 28.75
C PRO A 819 -3.42 5.96 29.52
N ILE A 820 -3.90 7.09 28.99
CA ILE A 820 -5.06 7.83 29.53
C ILE A 820 -6.35 6.98 29.59
N GLY A 821 -6.48 5.96 28.72
CA GLY A 821 -7.62 5.02 28.71
C GLY A 821 -7.70 4.15 29.97
N LEU A 822 -6.61 4.07 30.75
CA LEU A 822 -6.62 3.41 32.05
C LEU A 822 -7.61 4.03 33.03
N GLN A 823 -7.92 5.33 32.92
CA GLN A 823 -8.94 5.96 33.75
C GLN A 823 -10.35 5.44 33.41
N TRP A 824 -10.68 5.35 32.12
CA TRP A 824 -11.92 4.74 31.64
C TRP A 824 -12.02 3.27 32.07
N LEU A 825 -10.98 2.48 31.81
CA LEU A 825 -10.93 1.05 32.16
C LEU A 825 -11.03 0.79 33.67
N SER A 826 -10.45 1.68 34.49
CA SER A 826 -10.55 1.61 35.96
C SER A 826 -12.01 1.78 36.41
N THR A 827 -12.72 2.75 35.82
CA THR A 827 -14.15 3.00 36.08
C THR A 827 -15.04 1.89 35.53
N TYR A 828 -14.74 1.36 34.33
CA TYR A 828 -15.39 0.17 33.79
C TYR A 828 -15.23 -1.05 34.69
N GLY A 829 -14.05 -1.24 35.28
CA GLY A 829 -13.82 -2.24 36.33
C GLY A 829 -14.84 -2.08 37.46
N ARG A 830 -14.96 -0.88 38.03
CA ARG A 830 -15.92 -0.57 39.11
C ARG A 830 -17.37 -0.85 38.74
N LEU A 831 -17.79 -0.43 37.55
CA LEU A 831 -19.08 -0.79 36.97
C LEU A 831 -19.28 -2.32 36.87
N SER A 832 -18.30 -3.04 36.32
CA SER A 832 -18.37 -4.48 36.06
C SER A 832 -18.62 -5.33 37.32
N SER A 833 -17.94 -5.05 38.43
CA SER A 833 -18.22 -5.75 39.70
C SER A 833 -19.56 -5.39 40.32
N MET A 834 -20.12 -4.22 40.00
CA MET A 834 -21.42 -3.77 40.49
C MET A 834 -22.59 -4.40 39.71
N ILE A 835 -22.53 -4.40 38.37
CA ILE A 835 -23.61 -4.93 37.51
C ILE A 835 -23.51 -6.45 37.30
N GLY A 836 -22.36 -7.04 37.61
CA GLY A 836 -22.11 -8.48 37.53
C GLY A 836 -21.53 -8.93 36.19
N PRO A 837 -20.77 -10.04 36.18
CA PRO A 837 -19.90 -10.40 35.06
C PRO A 837 -20.64 -10.87 33.81
N SER A 838 -21.95 -11.19 33.88
CA SER A 838 -22.74 -11.54 32.69
C SER A 838 -23.15 -10.28 31.94
N LEU A 839 -23.79 -9.33 32.64
CA LEU A 839 -24.30 -8.09 32.05
C LEU A 839 -23.16 -7.18 31.57
N SER A 840 -22.05 -7.16 32.34
CA SER A 840 -20.78 -6.53 31.96
C SER A 840 -20.27 -7.03 30.60
N ARG A 841 -20.27 -8.35 30.35
CA ARG A 841 -19.86 -8.90 29.05
C ARG A 841 -20.76 -8.44 27.91
N THR A 842 -22.08 -8.57 28.07
CA THR A 842 -23.04 -8.13 27.04
C THR A 842 -22.87 -6.65 26.71
N LEU A 843 -22.52 -5.81 27.70
CA LEU A 843 -22.31 -4.37 27.53
C LEU A 843 -21.13 -4.02 26.60
N LEU A 844 -20.08 -4.85 26.58
CA LEU A 844 -18.96 -4.75 25.65
C LEU A 844 -19.22 -5.43 24.30
N GLY A 845 -20.46 -5.86 24.02
CA GLY A 845 -20.82 -6.60 22.81
C GLY A 845 -20.44 -8.09 22.84
N MET A 846 -20.04 -8.63 23.98
CA MET A 846 -19.70 -10.05 24.13
C MET A 846 -20.96 -10.86 24.45
N ASN A 847 -21.42 -11.68 23.51
CA ASN A 847 -22.64 -12.49 23.69
C ASN A 847 -22.51 -13.50 24.84
N PRO A 848 -23.41 -13.48 25.85
CA PRO A 848 -23.46 -14.55 26.84
C PRO A 848 -24.07 -15.80 26.19
N LYS A 849 -23.27 -16.86 26.02
CA LYS A 849 -23.73 -18.15 25.46
C LYS A 849 -25.02 -18.61 26.13
N GLU A 850 -26.13 -18.63 25.38
CA GLU A 850 -27.33 -19.34 25.79
C GLU A 850 -26.96 -20.81 25.96
N LYS A 851 -27.24 -21.35 27.15
CA LYS A 851 -27.02 -22.77 27.43
C LYS A 851 -28.15 -23.60 26.82
N SER A 852 -27.85 -24.31 25.73
CA SER A 852 -28.51 -25.56 25.37
C SER A 852 -27.72 -26.75 25.91
#